data_AF-A0A3A9STA6-F1
#
_entry.id   AF-A0A3A9STA6-F1
#
_cell.length_a   1.000
_cell.length_b   1.000
_cell.length_c   1.000
_cell.angle_alpha   90.00
_cell.angle_beta   90.00
_cell.angle_gamma   90.00
#
_symmetry.space_group_name_H-M   'P 1'
#
loop_
_entity.id
_entity.type
_entity.pdbx_description
1 polymer ?
#
loop_
_entity_poly.entity_id
_entity_poly.type
_entity_poly.pdbx_seq_one_letter_code
_entity_poly.pdbx_strand_id
1 'polypeptide(L)'
;MKQKSDKLLSSLFFKLLPVQILIFAMGAINTIVDGAMAGRYIDASAVGVVGLYYAMVEIMTAVGSVLLGGTAVLCGRYMGKGESKKTEGIFSLNLTVTFIVGTILTIVSFLIPGPLATLLGANEELKASLVSYILGYAVGIIPMLFAQQLAAFLQMERQSLRGYVGVAGMIISNVALDVLFVAVLRLGIWGLALATSLSNLTYFLILVPYYFTSRAQLRYSFKNILWQDLGNLIKIGFPGAMLVFCIAIRCMVINRILLRYAGNDGLSAMSSFNMVCGIFIAYCLGNGSIVRMLISVFVGEEDKASMKKTLKLVFTKGMLLSVVVGAVIFAISPLLTSVFFPDRTSNVYHLAYQLFVIYSICIPLILICQIFTNYLQATGHSIFVNIQSIFDGFFSMVIPAAILAPVMGALGVWLANPIGIVLTILTVPVYCIIFWKRIPKNMDEWMLLKPEFGVDPGNVLDIPITSNDDVSEASARIQQFCLEHGMEKRSAYYSALCLEELAGNVIRHGFSADKKKHSLNAMAIFLGEKVLLRIKDDCAPFDPNQMAEMTSSDGGFDNLGIRMVYNIASDVNYQNMLGLNVLTVTVSEEDLIKNEADDFLLERKLKELDKDLHQRFKDTVFASQRILTRYRLLFPEYTDHSELHSLTVIDSCNRIIGRDQIDKLNADEIFVLLMACYLHDVGMGISEKDYDECKEKLGEKEYFDSHPGATKADFVRTYHNDFSGYFIDKYAEVLEIPTREHAFAIKQISRGHRKTDLLDENEYPSDYRLPNGNTICLPYLAALIRLSDEIDVVATRNPLVLYDIDLLTDEVEIVENKKLNAIKNMAMTGNAFVLSYESDEKEIEEGLKEMTGKMQKTLDYCRAVVDKRSDFTISQKKVILKRI
;
A
#
# COMPACT_ATOMS: atom_id res chain seq x y z
N MET A 1 4.07 -9.02 -21.35
CA MET A 1 4.01 -8.91 -19.87
C MET A 1 5.03 -7.94 -19.27
N LYS A 2 6.36 -8.08 -19.48
CA LYS A 2 7.40 -7.12 -18.97
C LYS A 2 7.13 -5.64 -19.27
N GLN A 3 6.57 -5.33 -20.44
CA GLN A 3 6.34 -3.96 -20.92
C GLN A 3 5.25 -3.18 -20.15
N LYS A 4 4.33 -3.86 -19.43
CA LYS A 4 3.23 -3.22 -18.69
C LYS A 4 3.67 -2.79 -17.27
N SER A 5 4.40 -3.63 -16.54
CA SER A 5 4.99 -3.29 -15.22
C SER A 5 5.94 -2.07 -15.30
N ASP A 6 6.71 -1.97 -16.39
CA ASP A 6 7.57 -0.80 -16.66
C ASP A 6 6.80 0.52 -16.81
N LYS A 7 5.51 0.46 -17.20
CA LYS A 7 4.68 1.64 -17.45
C LYS A 7 4.24 2.33 -16.16
N LEU A 8 3.89 1.56 -15.11
CA LEU A 8 3.49 2.07 -13.80
C LEU A 8 4.62 2.86 -13.15
N LEU A 9 5.80 2.24 -13.04
CA LEU A 9 7.00 2.86 -12.47
C LEU A 9 7.45 4.09 -13.27
N SER A 10 7.44 4.00 -14.61
CA SER A 10 7.77 5.14 -15.47
C SER A 10 6.77 6.28 -15.29
N SER A 11 5.48 6.00 -15.18
CA SER A 11 4.46 7.05 -14.96
C SER A 11 4.66 7.71 -13.60
N LEU A 12 4.92 6.93 -12.55
CA LEU A 12 5.15 7.45 -11.21
C LEU A 12 6.35 8.41 -11.20
N PHE A 13 7.49 7.97 -11.72
CA PHE A 13 8.73 8.75 -11.72
C PHE A 13 8.53 10.13 -12.36
N PHE A 14 7.94 10.19 -13.55
CA PHE A 14 7.74 11.45 -14.27
C PHE A 14 6.57 12.29 -13.74
N LYS A 15 5.66 11.73 -12.94
CA LYS A 15 4.65 12.51 -12.19
C LYS A 15 5.29 13.27 -11.01
N LEU A 16 6.28 12.68 -10.34
CA LEU A 16 6.97 13.29 -9.19
C LEU A 16 8.04 14.31 -9.62
N LEU A 17 8.62 14.13 -10.81
CA LEU A 17 9.78 14.91 -11.25
C LEU A 17 9.56 16.44 -11.27
N PRO A 18 8.49 17.00 -11.87
CA PRO A 18 8.40 18.45 -12.04
C PRO A 18 8.27 19.20 -10.70
N VAL A 19 7.55 18.65 -9.72
CA VAL A 19 7.45 19.25 -8.38
C VAL A 19 8.78 19.17 -7.62
N GLN A 20 9.56 18.09 -7.78
CA GLN A 20 10.90 18.03 -7.20
C GLN A 20 11.85 19.06 -7.79
N ILE A 21 11.82 19.23 -9.12
CA ILE A 21 12.61 20.27 -9.79
C ILE A 21 12.25 21.65 -9.23
N LEU A 22 10.95 21.92 -9.07
CA LEU A 22 10.49 23.20 -8.56
C LEU A 22 10.93 23.44 -7.10
N ILE A 23 10.86 22.43 -6.24
CA ILE A 23 11.34 22.52 -4.83
C ILE A 23 12.84 22.82 -4.77
N PHE A 24 13.66 22.18 -5.60
CA PHE A 24 15.10 22.49 -5.63
C PHE A 24 15.42 23.82 -6.32
N ALA A 25 14.60 24.26 -7.27
CA ALA A 25 14.79 25.55 -7.97
C ALA A 25 14.33 26.76 -7.13
N MET A 26 13.40 26.58 -6.20
CA MET A 26 12.75 27.69 -5.49
C MET A 26 13.74 28.60 -4.75
N GLY A 27 14.78 28.03 -4.13
CA GLY A 27 15.78 28.82 -3.39
C GLY A 27 16.59 29.74 -4.31
N ALA A 28 16.94 29.25 -5.51
CA ALA A 28 17.63 30.06 -6.52
C ALA A 28 16.72 31.17 -7.06
N ILE A 29 15.42 30.88 -7.27
CA ILE A 29 14.46 31.89 -7.73
C ILE A 29 14.33 33.03 -6.71
N ASN A 30 14.15 32.72 -5.43
CA ASN A 30 14.06 33.74 -4.38
C ASN A 30 15.37 34.54 -4.26
N THR A 31 16.52 33.88 -4.34
CA THR A 31 17.82 34.57 -4.26
C THR A 31 18.00 35.59 -5.40
N ILE A 32 17.49 35.29 -6.60
CA ILE A 32 17.49 36.24 -7.73
C ILE A 32 16.57 37.44 -7.42
N VAL A 33 15.38 37.19 -6.88
CA VAL A 33 14.42 38.24 -6.49
C VAL A 33 15.02 39.14 -5.41
N ASP A 34 15.48 38.55 -4.30
CA ASP A 34 16.05 39.27 -3.16
C ASP A 34 17.24 40.13 -3.62
N GLY A 35 18.13 39.58 -4.45
CA GLY A 35 19.28 40.30 -5.00
C GLY A 35 18.88 41.48 -5.89
N ALA A 36 17.86 41.31 -6.72
CA ALA A 36 17.34 42.38 -7.57
C ALA A 36 16.66 43.50 -6.75
N MET A 37 15.94 43.14 -5.68
CA MET A 37 15.27 44.10 -4.80
C MET A 37 16.28 44.85 -3.93
N ALA A 38 17.27 44.15 -3.37
CA ALA A 38 18.36 44.74 -2.60
C ALA A 38 19.12 45.80 -3.41
N GLY A 39 19.57 45.45 -4.61
CA GLY A 39 20.39 46.34 -5.44
C GLY A 39 19.64 47.55 -5.99
N ARG A 40 18.34 47.44 -6.23
CA ARG A 40 17.52 48.53 -6.80
C ARG A 40 16.95 49.49 -5.76
N TYR A 41 16.51 48.98 -4.62
CA TYR A 41 15.71 49.75 -3.66
C TYR A 41 16.43 50.04 -2.33
N ILE A 42 17.55 49.38 -2.04
CA ILE A 42 18.37 49.64 -0.84
C ILE A 42 19.66 50.34 -1.28
N ASP A 43 20.68 49.58 -1.65
CA ASP A 43 21.96 50.03 -2.19
C ASP A 43 22.81 48.81 -2.64
N ALA A 44 23.97 49.06 -3.24
CA ALA A 44 24.87 48.00 -3.68
C ALA A 44 25.51 47.21 -2.52
N SER A 45 25.67 47.82 -1.34
CA SER A 45 26.25 47.16 -0.17
C SER A 45 25.32 46.08 0.40
N ALA A 46 24.01 46.26 0.24
CA ALA A 46 22.98 45.30 0.63
C ALA A 46 23.11 43.96 -0.09
N VAL A 47 23.47 43.98 -1.37
CA VAL A 47 23.74 42.76 -2.15
C VAL A 47 24.94 42.00 -1.56
N GLY A 48 25.97 42.73 -1.11
CA GLY A 48 27.13 42.15 -0.42
C GLY A 48 26.77 41.48 0.90
N VAL A 49 25.87 42.09 1.67
CA VAL A 49 25.36 41.53 2.94
C VAL A 49 24.58 40.23 2.72
N VAL A 50 23.68 40.19 1.73
CA VAL A 50 22.95 38.97 1.34
C VAL A 50 23.93 37.85 0.96
N GLY A 51 24.97 38.19 0.18
CA GLY A 51 26.02 37.25 -0.20
C GLY A 51 26.82 36.70 0.98
N LEU A 52 27.16 37.53 1.98
CA LEU A 52 27.84 37.06 3.21
C LEU A 52 26.93 36.15 4.03
N TYR A 53 25.65 36.48 4.17
CA TYR A 53 24.70 35.67 4.92
C TYR A 53 24.36 34.35 4.22
N TYR A 54 24.51 34.26 2.90
CA TYR A 54 24.23 33.02 2.14
C TYR A 54 24.99 31.80 2.69
N ALA A 55 26.22 32.00 3.21
CA ALA A 55 26.97 30.92 3.88
C ALA A 55 26.24 30.35 5.12
N MET A 56 25.52 31.20 5.85
CA MET A 56 24.68 30.77 6.98
C MET A 56 23.47 29.96 6.49
N VAL A 57 22.84 30.37 5.38
CA VAL A 57 21.72 29.64 4.75
C VAL A 57 22.17 28.25 4.30
N GLU A 58 23.37 28.12 3.72
CA GLU A 58 23.96 26.84 3.35
C GLU A 58 24.19 25.93 4.56
N ILE A 59 24.67 26.46 5.70
CA ILE A 59 24.81 25.68 6.95
C ILE A 59 23.45 25.17 7.43
N MET A 60 22.43 26.02 7.44
CA MET A 60 21.07 25.62 7.83
C MET A 60 20.50 24.56 6.89
N THR A 61 20.73 24.72 5.58
CA THR A 61 20.31 23.76 4.55
C THR A 61 21.06 22.44 4.69
N ALA A 62 22.35 22.47 5.03
CA ALA A 62 23.15 21.28 5.30
C ALA A 62 22.56 20.48 6.47
N VAL A 63 22.24 21.15 7.58
CA VAL A 63 21.58 20.55 8.75
C VAL A 63 20.23 19.94 8.36
N GLY A 64 19.39 20.68 7.64
CA GLY A 64 18.11 20.19 7.13
C GLY A 64 18.26 18.99 6.19
N SER A 65 19.33 18.94 5.39
CA SER A 65 19.63 17.84 4.47
C SER A 65 20.00 16.55 5.18
N VAL A 66 20.65 16.63 6.36
CA VAL A 66 20.97 15.46 7.20
C VAL A 66 19.68 14.84 7.69
N LEU A 67 18.81 15.67 8.27
CA LEU A 67 17.54 15.21 8.80
C LEU A 67 16.65 14.62 7.69
N LEU A 68 16.56 15.32 6.56
CA LEU A 68 15.77 14.90 5.42
C LEU A 68 16.31 13.62 4.77
N GLY A 69 17.61 13.56 4.49
CA GLY A 69 18.24 12.43 3.82
C GLY A 69 18.17 11.14 4.64
N GLY A 70 18.45 11.24 5.95
CA GLY A 70 18.33 10.11 6.87
C GLY A 70 16.89 9.60 6.99
N THR A 71 15.96 10.53 7.16
CA THR A 71 14.55 10.21 7.31
C THR A 71 13.95 9.61 6.04
N ALA A 72 14.21 10.17 4.86
CA ALA A 72 13.68 9.66 3.60
C ALA A 72 14.11 8.20 3.33
N VAL A 73 15.33 7.82 3.73
CA VAL A 73 15.80 6.44 3.60
C VAL A 73 15.17 5.53 4.66
N LEU A 74 15.09 5.94 5.93
CA LEU A 74 14.48 5.13 6.99
C LEU A 74 12.98 4.94 6.79
N CYS A 75 12.25 6.03 6.51
CA CYS A 75 10.82 5.96 6.18
C CYS A 75 10.61 5.08 4.95
N GLY A 76 11.38 5.26 3.87
CA GLY A 76 11.25 4.39 2.69
C GLY A 76 11.46 2.92 3.03
N ARG A 77 12.47 2.58 3.84
CA ARG A 77 12.71 1.19 4.27
C ARG A 77 11.58 0.62 5.12
N TYR A 78 11.09 1.39 6.11
CA TYR A 78 9.98 0.95 6.95
C TYR A 78 8.67 0.84 6.16
N MET A 79 8.43 1.75 5.22
CA MET A 79 7.31 1.66 4.28
C MET A 79 7.41 0.40 3.41
N GLY A 80 8.58 0.12 2.84
CA GLY A 80 8.79 -1.07 2.02
C GLY A 80 8.63 -2.39 2.81
N LYS A 81 8.90 -2.38 4.11
CA LYS A 81 8.64 -3.51 5.03
C LYS A 81 7.19 -3.59 5.52
N GLY A 82 6.37 -2.60 5.20
CA GLY A 82 5.02 -2.52 5.74
C GLY A 82 4.91 -2.03 7.19
N GLU A 83 5.98 -1.53 7.79
CA GLU A 83 5.98 -1.12 9.21
C GLU A 83 5.45 0.32 9.38
N SER A 84 4.14 0.52 9.18
CA SER A 84 3.50 1.86 9.17
C SER A 84 3.74 2.63 10.49
N LYS A 85 3.56 1.98 11.65
CA LYS A 85 3.82 2.58 12.96
C LYS A 85 5.26 3.07 13.13
N LYS A 86 6.25 2.34 12.59
CA LYS A 86 7.65 2.78 12.64
C LYS A 86 7.91 3.93 11.68
N THR A 87 7.24 3.94 10.54
CA THR A 87 7.29 5.06 9.58
C THR A 87 6.77 6.36 10.23
N GLU A 88 5.62 6.32 10.90
CA GLU A 88 5.09 7.45 11.68
C GLU A 88 6.02 7.87 12.83
N GLY A 89 6.66 6.89 13.49
CA GLY A 89 7.61 7.14 14.57
C GLY A 89 8.88 7.87 14.10
N ILE A 90 9.41 7.53 12.93
CA ILE A 90 10.52 8.26 12.30
C ILE A 90 10.09 9.63 11.79
N PHE A 91 8.89 9.75 11.20
CA PHE A 91 8.33 11.04 10.82
C PHE A 91 8.24 11.99 12.02
N SER A 92 7.70 11.49 13.14
CA SER A 92 7.58 12.24 14.40
C SER A 92 8.94 12.60 14.99
N LEU A 93 9.91 11.68 14.93
CA LEU A 93 11.30 11.95 15.32
C LEU A 93 11.90 13.09 14.49
N ASN A 94 11.76 13.03 13.16
CA ASN A 94 12.31 14.06 12.26
C ASN A 94 11.76 15.45 12.60
N LEU A 95 10.44 15.59 12.73
CA LEU A 95 9.81 16.86 13.05
C LEU A 95 10.21 17.38 14.44
N THR A 96 10.32 16.50 15.43
CA THR A 96 10.75 16.86 16.79
C THR A 96 12.20 17.36 16.79
N VAL A 97 13.11 16.64 16.14
CA VAL A 97 14.52 17.03 16.06
C VAL A 97 14.68 18.31 15.23
N THR A 98 13.90 18.45 14.16
CA THR A 98 13.86 19.68 13.35
C THR A 98 13.44 20.89 14.19
N PHE A 99 12.43 20.74 15.05
CA PHE A 99 12.02 21.79 15.98
C PHE A 99 13.13 22.17 16.97
N ILE A 100 13.76 21.17 17.59
CA ILE A 100 14.83 21.39 18.57
C ILE A 100 16.00 22.13 17.91
N VAL A 101 16.47 21.63 16.76
CA VAL A 101 17.61 22.21 16.03
C VAL A 101 17.27 23.59 15.50
N GLY A 102 16.08 23.78 14.92
CA GLY A 102 15.62 25.09 14.46
C GLY A 102 15.51 26.12 15.59
N THR A 103 15.03 25.71 16.76
CA THR A 103 14.97 26.56 17.95
C THR A 103 16.35 26.96 18.42
N ILE A 104 17.31 26.01 18.48
CA ILE A 104 18.70 26.30 18.84
C ILE A 104 19.31 27.31 17.86
N LEU A 105 19.17 27.08 16.55
CA LEU A 105 19.70 27.98 15.52
C LEU A 105 19.07 29.39 15.59
N THR A 106 17.77 29.46 15.89
CA THR A 106 17.05 30.73 16.07
C THR A 106 17.56 31.48 17.30
N ILE A 107 17.65 30.82 18.45
CA ILE A 107 18.17 31.40 19.70
C ILE A 107 19.59 31.91 19.52
N VAL A 108 20.46 31.12 18.90
CA VAL A 108 21.86 31.52 18.62
C VAL A 108 21.90 32.76 17.72
N SER A 109 21.05 32.82 16.70
CA SER A 109 20.97 33.97 15.79
C SER A 109 20.51 35.27 16.49
N PHE A 110 19.64 35.16 17.50
CA PHE A 110 19.19 36.32 18.29
C PHE A 110 20.16 36.73 19.41
N LEU A 111 20.81 35.78 20.09
CA LEU A 111 21.68 36.07 21.23
C LEU A 111 23.04 36.63 20.82
N ILE A 112 23.60 36.19 19.69
CA ILE A 112 24.95 36.57 19.26
C ILE A 112 25.06 36.98 17.78
N PRO A 113 24.21 37.90 17.27
CA PRO A 113 24.25 38.30 15.85
C PRO A 113 25.56 39.01 15.48
N GLY A 114 26.17 39.77 16.40
CA GLY A 114 27.44 40.48 16.17
C GLY A 114 28.65 39.55 15.98
N PRO A 115 28.87 38.57 16.89
CA PRO A 115 29.86 37.52 16.68
C PRO A 115 29.61 36.70 15.41
N LEU A 116 28.36 36.38 15.09
CA LEU A 116 28.02 35.69 13.84
C LEU A 116 28.37 36.53 12.60
N ALA A 117 28.06 37.83 12.60
CA ALA A 117 28.43 38.72 11.52
C ALA A 117 29.96 38.79 11.31
N THR A 118 30.72 38.81 12.40
CA THR A 118 32.19 38.76 12.36
C THR A 118 32.69 37.41 11.81
N LEU A 119 32.08 36.30 12.24
CA LEU A 119 32.42 34.95 11.77
C LEU A 119 32.17 34.77 10.27
N LEU A 120 31.08 35.37 9.76
CA LEU A 120 30.74 35.40 8.35
C LEU A 120 31.66 36.32 7.52
N GLY A 121 32.57 37.06 8.16
CA GLY A 121 33.58 37.88 7.50
C GLY A 121 33.16 39.31 7.19
N ALA A 122 32.16 39.87 7.90
CA ALA A 122 31.80 41.27 7.73
C ALA A 122 32.92 42.21 8.22
N ASN A 123 33.26 43.20 7.39
CA ASN A 123 34.09 44.35 7.79
C ASN A 123 33.26 45.34 8.63
N GLU A 124 33.90 46.34 9.24
CA GLU A 124 33.23 47.33 10.11
C GLU A 124 32.06 48.07 9.40
N GLU A 125 32.15 48.28 8.09
CA GLU A 125 31.10 48.94 7.30
C GLU A 125 29.85 48.07 7.11
N LEU A 126 30.00 46.78 6.84
CA LEU A 126 28.88 45.87 6.54
C LEU A 126 28.30 45.20 7.80
N LYS A 127 29.01 45.24 8.92
CA LYS A 127 28.66 44.51 10.14
C LYS A 127 27.29 44.88 10.68
N ALA A 128 26.95 46.17 10.75
CA ALA A 128 25.64 46.63 11.23
C ALA A 128 24.48 46.16 10.33
N SER A 129 24.67 46.23 9.02
CA SER A 129 23.69 45.75 8.03
C SER A 129 23.52 44.23 8.08
N LEU A 130 24.62 43.48 8.23
CA LEU A 130 24.57 42.03 8.38
C LEU A 130 23.91 41.59 9.69
N VAL A 131 24.16 42.29 10.81
CA VAL A 131 23.44 42.07 12.07
C VAL A 131 21.94 42.27 11.88
N SER A 132 21.54 43.35 11.20
CA SER A 132 20.13 43.62 10.91
C SER A 132 19.51 42.53 10.03
N TYR A 133 20.25 42.04 9.03
CA TYR A 133 19.81 40.92 8.19
C TYR A 133 19.66 39.61 8.98
N ILE A 134 20.65 39.26 9.82
CA ILE A 134 20.60 38.07 10.69
C ILE A 134 19.33 38.08 11.55
N LEU A 135 19.02 39.22 12.17
CA LEU A 135 17.85 39.35 13.05
C LEU A 135 16.52 39.23 12.28
N GLY A 136 16.43 39.81 11.08
CA GLY A 136 15.25 39.67 10.23
C GLY A 136 15.05 38.25 9.71
N TYR A 137 16.15 37.55 9.38
CA TYR A 137 16.11 36.17 8.89
C TYR A 137 15.84 35.15 10.02
N ALA A 138 16.27 35.45 11.25
CA ALA A 138 16.15 34.55 12.39
C ALA A 138 14.69 34.11 12.66
N VAL A 139 13.72 34.99 12.40
CA VAL A 139 12.28 34.71 12.53
C VAL A 139 11.81 33.56 11.61
N GLY A 140 12.47 33.39 10.46
CA GLY A 140 12.10 32.40 9.43
C GLY A 140 12.81 31.06 9.52
N ILE A 141 13.78 30.88 10.43
CA ILE A 141 14.62 29.67 10.49
C ILE A 141 13.78 28.42 10.76
N ILE A 142 12.90 28.46 11.76
CA ILE A 142 12.05 27.30 12.11
C ILE A 142 11.11 26.96 10.95
N PRO A 143 10.30 27.89 10.40
CA PRO A 143 9.45 27.58 9.26
C PRO A 143 10.21 27.06 8.04
N MET A 144 11.38 27.62 7.74
CA MET A 144 12.23 27.17 6.63
C MET A 144 12.63 25.70 6.78
N LEU A 145 13.15 25.32 7.95
CA LEU A 145 13.57 23.94 8.20
C LEU A 145 12.38 22.98 8.17
N PHE A 146 11.25 23.35 8.77
CA PHE A 146 10.04 22.53 8.73
C PHE A 146 9.49 22.37 7.31
N ALA A 147 9.39 23.46 6.56
CA ALA A 147 8.86 23.41 5.21
C ALA A 147 9.69 22.50 4.31
N GLN A 148 11.02 22.52 4.46
CA GLN A 148 11.92 21.58 3.76
C GLN A 148 11.59 20.12 4.09
N GLN A 149 11.36 19.78 5.36
CA GLN A 149 11.01 18.41 5.75
C GLN A 149 9.63 18.01 5.23
N LEU A 150 8.62 18.85 5.48
CA LEU A 150 7.23 18.58 5.14
C LEU A 150 7.01 18.47 3.64
N ALA A 151 7.72 19.28 2.83
CA ALA A 151 7.63 19.22 1.37
C ALA A 151 8.05 17.85 0.82
N ALA A 152 9.07 17.22 1.41
CA ALA A 152 9.50 15.89 1.01
C ALA A 152 8.50 14.80 1.40
N PHE A 153 7.98 14.83 2.62
CA PHE A 153 6.94 13.88 3.05
C PHE A 153 5.63 14.03 2.27
N LEU A 154 5.29 15.26 1.88
CA LEU A 154 4.12 15.54 1.07
C LEU A 154 4.21 14.85 -0.30
N GLN A 155 5.43 14.73 -0.84
CA GLN A 155 5.67 13.92 -2.03
C GLN A 155 5.59 12.43 -1.77
N MET A 156 6.05 11.97 -0.60
CA MET A 156 5.86 10.59 -0.17
C MET A 156 4.38 10.20 -0.14
N GLU A 157 3.49 11.13 0.21
CA GLU A 157 2.03 10.96 0.21
C GLU A 157 1.31 11.44 -1.07
N ARG A 158 2.04 11.66 -2.17
CA ARG A 158 1.50 12.08 -3.49
C ARG A 158 0.71 13.41 -3.49
N GLN A 159 0.87 14.24 -2.47
CA GLN A 159 0.21 15.54 -2.38
C GLN A 159 0.95 16.63 -3.19
N SER A 160 1.34 16.30 -4.42
CA SER A 160 2.11 17.15 -5.33
C SER A 160 1.44 18.51 -5.61
N LEU A 161 0.11 18.56 -5.68
CA LEU A 161 -0.65 19.81 -5.85
C LEU A 161 -0.38 20.81 -4.72
N ARG A 162 -0.41 20.34 -3.47
CA ARG A 162 -0.07 21.18 -2.31
C ARG A 162 1.40 21.62 -2.35
N GLY A 163 2.28 20.77 -2.89
CA GLY A 163 3.67 21.12 -3.15
C GLY A 163 3.80 22.29 -4.14
N TYR A 164 3.10 22.23 -5.28
CA TYR A 164 3.06 23.33 -6.26
C TYR A 164 2.49 24.61 -5.67
N VAL A 165 1.35 24.53 -4.99
CA VAL A 165 0.70 25.68 -4.33
C VAL A 165 1.61 26.28 -3.27
N GLY A 166 2.31 25.44 -2.50
CA GLY A 166 3.26 25.87 -1.49
C GLY A 166 4.43 26.64 -2.09
N VAL A 167 5.08 26.11 -3.13
CA VAL A 167 6.21 26.81 -3.78
C VAL A 167 5.74 28.10 -4.45
N ALA A 168 4.60 28.08 -5.15
CA ALA A 168 4.03 29.28 -5.75
C ALA A 168 3.68 30.34 -4.69
N GLY A 169 3.04 29.92 -3.59
CA GLY A 169 2.71 30.79 -2.47
C GLY A 169 3.94 31.40 -1.81
N MET A 170 5.03 30.63 -1.66
CA MET A 170 6.31 31.14 -1.18
C MET A 170 6.90 32.20 -2.11
N ILE A 171 7.03 31.91 -3.42
CA ILE A 171 7.63 32.86 -4.39
C ILE A 171 6.79 34.14 -4.49
N ILE A 172 5.46 34.00 -4.60
CA ILE A 172 4.56 35.15 -4.72
C ILE A 172 4.59 35.99 -3.45
N SER A 173 4.56 35.37 -2.27
CA SER A 173 4.65 36.10 -0.99
C SER A 173 6.01 36.77 -0.81
N ASN A 174 7.12 36.12 -1.16
CA ASN A 174 8.45 36.73 -1.12
C ASN A 174 8.51 38.00 -1.98
N VAL A 175 8.13 37.92 -3.27
CA VAL A 175 8.11 39.09 -4.17
C VAL A 175 7.19 40.19 -3.64
N ALA A 176 5.98 39.84 -3.20
CA ALA A 176 5.01 40.82 -2.70
C ALA A 176 5.48 41.52 -1.41
N LEU A 177 6.07 40.75 -0.49
CA LEU A 177 6.61 41.27 0.76
C LEU A 177 7.89 42.07 0.54
N ASP A 178 8.74 41.71 -0.42
CA ASP A 178 9.88 42.53 -0.81
C ASP A 178 9.43 43.89 -1.34
N VAL A 179 8.45 43.91 -2.25
CA VAL A 179 7.87 45.18 -2.73
C VAL A 179 7.33 46.00 -1.56
N LEU A 180 6.58 45.37 -0.66
CA LEU A 180 5.97 46.06 0.48
C LEU A 180 7.03 46.58 1.47
N PHE A 181 7.91 45.71 1.97
CA PHE A 181 8.85 46.05 3.03
C PHE A 181 10.04 46.87 2.53
N VAL A 182 10.54 46.59 1.34
CA VAL A 182 11.73 47.25 0.80
C VAL A 182 11.35 48.48 -0.02
N ALA A 183 10.47 48.35 -1.01
CA ALA A 183 10.16 49.46 -1.92
C ALA A 183 9.17 50.48 -1.32
N VAL A 184 8.12 50.02 -0.63
CA VAL A 184 7.06 50.90 -0.08
C VAL A 184 7.40 51.39 1.32
N LEU A 185 7.62 50.49 2.28
CA LEU A 185 7.87 50.83 3.69
C LEU A 185 9.32 51.21 3.98
N ARG A 186 10.25 50.94 3.04
CA ARG A 186 11.68 51.30 3.14
C ARG A 186 12.35 50.81 4.42
N LEU A 187 12.02 49.59 4.85
CA LEU A 187 12.61 48.92 6.02
C LEU A 187 14.04 48.41 5.77
N GLY A 188 14.62 48.73 4.61
CA GLY A 188 16.00 48.40 4.25
C GLY A 188 16.27 46.89 4.29
N ILE A 189 17.48 46.55 4.73
CA ILE A 189 17.98 45.16 4.70
C ILE A 189 17.29 44.24 5.70
N TRP A 190 16.79 44.81 6.80
CA TRP A 190 15.97 44.08 7.76
C TRP A 190 14.62 43.68 7.14
N GLY A 191 14.00 44.60 6.38
CA GLY A 191 12.77 44.33 5.63
C GLY A 191 12.93 43.22 4.60
N LEU A 192 14.05 43.21 3.89
CA LEU A 192 14.40 42.16 2.91
C LEU A 192 14.50 40.77 3.58
N ALA A 193 15.25 40.69 4.69
CA ALA A 193 15.38 39.44 5.45
C ALA A 193 14.03 38.98 6.03
N LEU A 194 13.22 39.92 6.52
CA LEU A 194 11.89 39.61 7.06
C LEU A 194 10.92 39.12 5.99
N ALA A 195 10.94 39.70 4.79
CA ALA A 195 10.14 39.23 3.66
C ALA A 195 10.47 37.78 3.31
N THR A 196 11.76 37.44 3.29
CA THR A 196 12.22 36.05 3.12
C THR A 196 11.70 35.15 4.24
N SER A 197 11.83 35.55 5.50
CA SER A 197 11.32 34.80 6.66
C SER A 197 9.82 34.53 6.61
N LEU A 198 9.02 35.54 6.27
CA LEU A 198 7.57 35.42 6.19
C LEU A 198 7.11 34.64 4.96
N SER A 199 7.87 34.64 3.88
CA SER A 199 7.61 33.76 2.74
C SER A 199 7.82 32.28 3.08
N ASN A 200 8.88 31.96 3.84
CA ASN A 200 9.10 30.61 4.38
C ASN A 200 8.00 30.21 5.36
N LEU A 201 7.51 31.15 6.18
CA LEU A 201 6.35 30.94 7.04
C LEU A 201 5.09 30.65 6.23
N THR A 202 4.85 31.40 5.16
CA THR A 202 3.74 31.16 4.23
C THR A 202 3.83 29.76 3.62
N TYR A 203 5.02 29.35 3.19
CA TYR A 203 5.25 28.00 2.67
C TYR A 203 4.90 26.93 3.70
N PHE A 204 5.43 27.06 4.91
CA PHE A 204 5.12 26.17 6.04
C PHE A 204 3.62 26.09 6.32
N LEU A 205 2.92 27.23 6.40
CA LEU A 205 1.49 27.31 6.69
C LEU A 205 0.61 26.71 5.60
N ILE A 206 1.08 26.65 4.34
CA ILE A 206 0.38 25.94 3.26
C ILE A 206 0.53 24.42 3.42
N LEU A 207 1.71 23.95 3.84
CA LEU A 207 2.02 22.52 3.93
C LEU A 207 1.44 21.85 5.18
N VAL A 208 1.60 22.49 6.34
CA VAL A 208 1.27 21.91 7.66
C VAL A 208 -0.18 21.42 7.79
N PRO A 209 -1.22 22.16 7.33
CA PRO A 209 -2.60 21.78 7.59
C PRO A 209 -2.97 20.40 7.06
N TYR A 210 -2.26 19.90 6.04
CA TYR A 210 -2.45 18.55 5.53
C TYR A 210 -2.32 17.48 6.62
N TYR A 211 -1.26 17.58 7.43
CA TYR A 211 -0.89 16.58 8.43
C TYR A 211 -1.83 16.55 9.65
N PHE A 212 -2.75 17.52 9.73
CA PHE A 212 -3.84 17.55 10.71
C PHE A 212 -5.17 17.01 10.16
N THR A 213 -5.24 16.65 8.88
CA THR A 213 -6.45 16.06 8.28
C THR A 213 -6.47 14.55 8.43
N SER A 214 -7.66 13.95 8.45
CA SER A 214 -7.84 12.48 8.45
C SER A 214 -7.23 11.79 7.24
N ARG A 215 -6.97 12.54 6.15
CA ARG A 215 -6.39 12.05 4.89
C ARG A 215 -4.89 11.80 4.96
N ALA A 216 -4.17 12.40 5.92
CA ALA A 216 -2.74 12.22 6.07
C ALA A 216 -2.41 10.80 6.56
N GLN A 217 -1.48 10.15 5.86
CA GLN A 217 -0.98 8.82 6.20
C GLN A 217 0.09 8.88 7.29
N LEU A 218 0.94 9.91 7.28
CA LEU A 218 1.94 10.15 8.31
C LEU A 218 1.35 11.08 9.37
N ARG A 219 1.06 10.51 10.54
CA ARG A 219 0.56 11.28 11.68
C ARG A 219 1.67 11.51 12.68
N TYR A 220 1.75 12.76 13.14
CA TYR A 220 2.66 13.11 14.22
C TYR A 220 2.12 12.56 15.55
N SER A 221 2.93 11.79 16.26
CA SER A 221 2.59 11.24 17.58
C SER A 221 3.75 11.41 18.55
N PHE A 222 3.52 12.19 19.61
CA PHE A 222 4.50 12.37 20.70
C PHE A 222 4.85 11.06 21.41
N LYS A 223 3.93 10.08 21.43
CA LYS A 223 4.14 8.80 22.14
C LYS A 223 4.96 7.81 21.32
N ASN A 224 4.98 7.94 19.99
CA ASN A 224 5.59 6.96 19.08
C ASN A 224 6.96 7.40 18.54
N ILE A 225 7.58 8.45 19.12
CA ILE A 225 8.87 8.95 18.65
C ILE A 225 9.97 7.88 18.84
N LEU A 226 10.60 7.47 17.73
CA LEU A 226 11.63 6.42 17.72
C LEU A 226 13.04 6.96 17.99
N TRP A 227 13.29 7.47 19.21
CA TRP A 227 14.60 8.05 19.59
C TRP A 227 15.81 7.14 19.35
N GLN A 228 15.63 5.82 19.46
CA GLN A 228 16.69 4.84 19.20
C GLN A 228 17.26 4.91 17.77
N ASP A 229 16.48 5.38 16.80
CA ASP A 229 16.88 5.49 15.40
C ASP A 229 17.56 6.82 15.05
N LEU A 230 17.68 7.76 16.00
CA LEU A 230 18.30 9.06 15.76
C LEU A 230 19.75 8.94 15.26
N GLY A 231 20.54 8.03 15.85
CA GLY A 231 21.92 7.79 15.41
C GLY A 231 21.99 7.24 13.98
N ASN A 232 21.06 6.35 13.61
CA ASN A 232 20.98 5.81 12.25
C ASN A 232 20.55 6.89 11.25
N LEU A 233 19.57 7.71 11.62
CA LEU A 233 19.09 8.84 10.82
C LEU A 233 20.23 9.80 10.51
N ILE A 234 20.95 10.26 11.53
CA ILE A 234 22.10 11.17 11.35
C ILE A 234 23.18 10.50 10.50
N LYS A 235 23.54 9.24 10.77
CA LYS A 235 24.56 8.50 10.02
C LYS A 235 24.24 8.39 8.52
N ILE A 236 22.98 8.15 8.18
CA ILE A 236 22.53 8.02 6.78
C ILE A 236 22.48 9.39 6.09
N GLY A 237 22.07 10.44 6.81
CA GLY A 237 21.93 11.80 6.28
C GLY A 237 23.22 12.60 6.21
N PHE A 238 24.21 12.28 7.05
CA PHE A 238 25.49 12.98 7.16
C PHE A 238 26.22 13.28 5.83
N PRO A 239 26.21 12.38 4.81
CA PRO A 239 26.88 12.66 3.54
C PRO A 239 26.37 13.92 2.83
N GLY A 240 25.12 14.31 3.04
CA GLY A 240 24.55 15.54 2.49
C GLY A 240 25.19 16.80 3.07
N ALA A 241 25.27 16.89 4.41
CA ALA A 241 25.95 18.02 5.06
C ALA A 241 27.45 18.05 4.75
N MET A 242 28.10 16.89 4.72
CA MET A 242 29.52 16.81 4.38
C MET A 242 29.79 17.35 2.96
N LEU A 243 28.91 17.04 2.00
CA LEU A 243 29.00 17.57 0.64
C LEU A 243 28.89 19.10 0.64
N VAL A 244 27.86 19.67 1.29
CA VAL A 244 27.67 21.13 1.35
C VAL A 244 28.87 21.83 2.01
N PHE A 245 29.35 21.27 3.12
CA PHE A 245 30.54 21.79 3.81
C PHE A 245 31.78 21.78 2.90
N CYS A 246 32.02 20.68 2.19
CA CYS A 246 33.15 20.57 1.26
C CYS A 246 33.00 21.54 0.07
N ILE A 247 31.78 21.72 -0.46
CA ILE A 247 31.49 22.68 -1.53
C ILE A 247 31.80 24.11 -1.09
N ALA A 248 31.49 24.48 0.16
CA ALA A 248 31.81 25.80 0.70
C ALA A 248 33.34 26.05 0.73
N ILE A 249 34.12 25.09 1.24
CA ILE A 249 35.59 25.17 1.23
C ILE A 249 36.12 25.21 -0.21
N ARG A 250 35.56 24.40 -1.11
CA ARG A 250 35.90 24.40 -2.54
C ARG A 250 35.68 25.78 -3.14
N CYS A 251 34.55 26.42 -2.88
CA CYS A 251 34.24 27.75 -3.38
C CYS A 251 35.31 28.77 -2.95
N MET A 252 35.73 28.75 -1.68
CA MET A 252 36.80 29.62 -1.18
C MET A 252 38.13 29.41 -1.92
N VAL A 253 38.53 28.15 -2.14
CA VAL A 253 39.78 27.83 -2.82
C VAL A 253 39.72 28.17 -4.30
N ILE A 254 38.62 27.84 -4.99
CA ILE A 254 38.42 28.15 -6.40
C ILE A 254 38.39 29.67 -6.63
N ASN A 255 37.73 30.44 -5.76
CA ASN A 255 37.74 31.90 -5.84
C ASN A 255 39.15 32.47 -5.73
N ARG A 256 40.00 31.92 -4.85
CA ARG A 256 41.41 32.33 -4.74
C ARG A 256 42.23 31.96 -5.98
N ILE A 257 41.99 30.78 -6.56
CA ILE A 257 42.64 30.35 -7.81
C ILE A 257 42.23 31.27 -8.95
N LEU A 258 40.93 31.58 -9.09
CA LEU A 258 40.41 32.51 -10.10
C LEU A 258 41.00 33.91 -9.94
N LEU A 259 41.03 34.46 -8.73
CA LEU A 259 41.65 35.77 -8.49
C LEU A 259 43.11 35.81 -8.92
N ARG A 260 43.87 34.73 -8.69
CA ARG A 260 45.28 34.65 -9.07
C ARG A 260 45.51 34.51 -10.57
N TYR A 261 44.70 33.74 -11.28
CA TYR A 261 44.95 33.36 -12.69
C TYR A 261 44.00 33.97 -13.72
N ALA A 262 42.87 34.54 -13.28
CA ALA A 262 41.83 35.14 -14.13
C ALA A 262 41.40 36.55 -13.66
N GLY A 263 41.91 37.02 -12.52
CA GLY A 263 41.61 38.34 -11.98
C GLY A 263 40.15 38.54 -11.57
N ASN A 264 39.77 39.81 -11.39
CA ASN A 264 38.42 40.20 -10.94
C ASN A 264 37.34 39.83 -11.96
N ASP A 265 37.65 39.85 -13.25
CA ASP A 265 36.72 39.45 -14.32
C ASP A 265 36.36 37.97 -14.20
N GLY A 266 37.33 37.08 -13.94
CA GLY A 266 37.09 35.65 -13.75
C GLY A 266 36.24 35.35 -12.52
N LEU A 267 36.48 36.08 -11.42
CA LEU A 267 35.64 35.97 -10.21
C LEU A 267 34.21 36.45 -10.48
N SER A 268 34.05 37.58 -11.18
CA SER A 268 32.74 38.14 -11.55
C SER A 268 31.95 37.21 -12.46
N ALA A 269 32.62 36.57 -13.42
CA ALA A 269 32.03 35.53 -14.27
C ALA A 269 31.50 34.35 -13.44
N MET A 270 32.31 33.83 -12.50
CA MET A 270 31.90 32.75 -11.59
C MET A 270 30.69 33.14 -10.73
N SER A 271 30.69 34.36 -10.18
CA SER A 271 29.59 34.86 -9.35
C SER A 271 28.28 34.97 -10.15
N SER A 272 28.33 35.51 -11.38
CA SER A 272 27.15 35.57 -12.25
C SER A 272 26.56 34.19 -12.54
N PHE A 273 27.43 33.18 -12.73
CA PHE A 273 27.03 31.80 -12.93
C PHE A 273 26.39 31.19 -11.68
N ASN A 274 27.00 31.39 -10.50
CA ASN A 274 26.48 30.84 -9.24
C ASN A 274 25.07 31.34 -8.89
N MET A 275 24.69 32.54 -9.33
CA MET A 275 23.32 33.06 -9.13
C MET A 275 22.26 32.26 -9.89
N VAL A 276 22.60 31.70 -11.06
CA VAL A 276 21.65 30.99 -11.93
C VAL A 276 21.83 29.47 -11.90
N CYS A 277 23.00 28.97 -11.49
CA CYS A 277 23.33 27.54 -11.57
C CYS A 277 22.40 26.65 -10.75
N GLY A 278 21.83 27.16 -9.64
CA GLY A 278 20.89 26.43 -8.81
C GLY A 278 19.67 25.93 -9.60
N ILE A 279 19.18 26.72 -10.55
CA ILE A 279 18.05 26.35 -11.43
C ILE A 279 18.45 25.20 -12.35
N PHE A 280 19.68 25.20 -12.87
CA PHE A 280 20.15 24.15 -13.78
C PHE A 280 20.36 22.81 -13.06
N ILE A 281 20.90 22.86 -11.84
CA ILE A 281 21.20 21.67 -11.04
C ILE A 281 19.93 21.08 -10.41
N ALA A 282 18.86 21.86 -10.26
CA ALA A 282 17.58 21.42 -9.70
C ALA A 282 17.00 20.18 -10.42
N TYR A 283 17.21 20.08 -11.74
CA TYR A 283 16.85 18.89 -12.51
C TYR A 283 17.56 17.62 -12.01
N CYS A 284 18.87 17.70 -11.79
CA CYS A 284 19.69 16.59 -11.34
C CYS A 284 19.39 16.21 -9.89
N LEU A 285 19.23 17.20 -9.00
CA LEU A 285 18.88 16.98 -7.60
C LEU A 285 17.49 16.37 -7.44
N GLY A 286 16.51 16.86 -8.22
CA GLY A 286 15.16 16.30 -8.24
C GLY A 286 15.13 14.83 -8.65
N ASN A 287 15.85 14.47 -9.72
CA ASN A 287 16.03 13.06 -10.11
C ASN A 287 16.67 12.23 -8.98
N GLY A 288 17.76 12.74 -8.40
CA GLY A 288 18.46 12.07 -7.30
C GLY A 288 17.55 11.81 -6.10
N SER A 289 16.74 12.80 -5.71
CA SER A 289 15.78 12.66 -4.61
C SER A 289 14.74 11.56 -4.88
N ILE A 290 14.20 11.48 -6.09
CA ILE A 290 13.24 10.43 -6.48
C ILE A 290 13.90 9.05 -6.47
N VAL A 291 15.13 8.94 -6.98
CA VAL A 291 15.91 7.69 -6.91
C VAL A 291 16.11 7.28 -5.46
N ARG A 292 16.53 8.18 -4.57
CA ARG A 292 16.72 7.89 -3.14
C ARG A 292 15.45 7.33 -2.51
N MET A 293 14.32 7.95 -2.81
CA MET A 293 13.00 7.64 -2.25
C MET A 293 12.43 6.32 -2.77
N LEU A 294 12.51 6.05 -4.07
CA LEU A 294 12.05 4.78 -4.66
C LEU A 294 12.96 3.61 -4.24
N ILE A 295 14.28 3.81 -4.29
CA ILE A 295 15.22 2.75 -3.95
C ILE A 295 15.16 2.43 -2.46
N SER A 296 14.94 3.40 -1.56
CA SER A 296 14.81 3.08 -0.13
C SER A 296 13.58 2.21 0.16
N VAL A 297 12.47 2.43 -0.54
CA VAL A 297 11.29 1.56 -0.51
C VAL A 297 11.60 0.18 -1.07
N PHE A 298 12.16 0.10 -2.27
CA PHE A 298 12.47 -1.20 -2.88
C PHE A 298 13.52 -2.00 -2.10
N VAL A 299 14.42 -1.33 -1.37
CA VAL A 299 15.33 -1.98 -0.44
C VAL A 299 14.59 -2.54 0.77
N GLY A 300 13.60 -1.83 1.31
CA GLY A 300 12.73 -2.35 2.38
C GLY A 300 11.87 -3.52 1.93
N GLU A 301 11.43 -3.49 0.68
CA GLU A 301 10.64 -4.53 0.03
C GLU A 301 11.46 -5.75 -0.45
N GLU A 302 12.78 -5.64 -0.43
CA GLU A 302 13.75 -6.55 -1.06
C GLU A 302 13.50 -6.79 -2.57
N ASP A 303 12.90 -5.82 -3.26
CA ASP A 303 12.54 -5.89 -4.68
C ASP A 303 13.68 -5.44 -5.60
N LYS A 304 14.60 -6.37 -5.82
CA LYS A 304 15.74 -6.22 -6.74
C LYS A 304 15.34 -5.90 -8.18
N ALA A 305 14.18 -6.39 -8.65
CA ALA A 305 13.72 -6.17 -10.01
C ALA A 305 13.31 -4.71 -10.22
N SER A 306 12.54 -4.13 -9.28
CA SER A 306 12.13 -2.73 -9.31
C SER A 306 13.30 -1.77 -9.13
N MET A 307 14.31 -2.13 -8.34
CA MET A 307 15.56 -1.36 -8.26
C MET A 307 16.25 -1.25 -9.63
N LYS A 308 16.43 -2.39 -10.33
CA LYS A 308 17.03 -2.42 -11.67
C LYS A 308 16.21 -1.64 -12.69
N LYS A 309 14.89 -1.81 -12.68
CA LYS A 309 13.96 -1.10 -13.57
C LYS A 309 14.07 0.41 -13.35
N THR A 310 14.17 0.87 -12.10
CA THR A 310 14.34 2.29 -11.76
C THR A 310 15.64 2.84 -12.32
N LEU A 311 16.77 2.19 -12.07
CA LEU A 311 18.06 2.65 -12.62
C LEU A 311 18.04 2.66 -14.15
N LYS A 312 17.52 1.61 -14.80
CA LYS A 312 17.38 1.56 -16.25
C LYS A 312 16.53 2.71 -16.79
N LEU A 313 15.42 3.03 -16.12
CA LEU A 313 14.54 4.14 -16.48
C LEU A 313 15.29 5.48 -16.45
N VAL A 314 16.03 5.76 -15.38
CA VAL A 314 16.74 7.04 -15.24
C VAL A 314 17.94 7.11 -16.19
N PHE A 315 18.72 6.04 -16.37
CA PHE A 315 19.84 6.01 -17.31
C PHE A 315 19.42 6.04 -18.79
N THR A 316 18.14 5.78 -19.11
CA THR A 316 17.62 5.89 -20.47
C THR A 316 16.84 7.17 -20.67
N LYS A 317 15.63 7.26 -20.11
CA LYS A 317 14.72 8.40 -20.31
C LYS A 317 15.16 9.64 -19.53
N GLY A 318 15.63 9.46 -18.29
CA GLY A 318 16.16 10.57 -17.48
C GLY A 318 17.41 11.17 -18.13
N MET A 319 18.35 10.34 -18.56
CA MET A 319 19.56 10.78 -19.25
C MET A 319 19.26 11.48 -20.58
N LEU A 320 18.30 10.99 -21.36
CA LEU A 320 17.87 11.68 -22.58
C LEU A 320 17.35 13.09 -22.26
N LEU A 321 16.51 13.22 -21.22
CA LEU A 321 15.98 14.51 -20.80
C LEU A 321 17.08 15.43 -20.24
N SER A 322 18.09 14.91 -19.55
CA SER A 322 19.23 15.70 -19.07
C SER A 322 20.06 16.30 -20.21
N VAL A 323 20.24 15.55 -21.29
CA VAL A 323 20.89 16.03 -22.53
C VAL A 323 20.07 17.15 -23.17
N VAL A 324 18.74 17.01 -23.21
CA VAL A 324 17.84 18.07 -23.70
C VAL A 324 17.94 19.32 -22.83
N VAL A 325 17.95 19.18 -21.50
CA VAL A 325 18.14 20.31 -20.56
C VAL A 325 19.50 20.98 -20.79
N GLY A 326 20.57 20.21 -20.96
CA GLY A 326 21.90 20.72 -21.31
C GLY A 326 21.89 21.49 -22.64
N ALA A 327 21.25 20.95 -23.68
CA ALA A 327 21.12 21.62 -24.97
C ALA A 327 20.34 22.94 -24.89
N VAL A 328 19.28 22.99 -24.07
CA VAL A 328 18.53 24.23 -23.80
C VAL A 328 19.43 25.25 -23.10
N ILE A 329 20.18 24.85 -22.06
CA ILE A 329 21.12 25.73 -21.36
C ILE A 329 22.17 26.29 -22.32
N PHE A 330 22.73 25.45 -23.20
CA PHE A 330 23.66 25.88 -24.24
C PHE A 330 23.04 26.95 -25.16
N ALA A 331 21.80 26.71 -25.64
CA ALA A 331 21.11 27.65 -26.54
C ALA A 331 20.81 29.01 -25.88
N ILE A 332 20.47 29.02 -24.58
CA ILE A 332 20.17 30.26 -23.84
C ILE A 332 21.41 30.92 -23.22
N SER A 333 22.58 30.28 -23.26
CA SER A 333 23.82 30.79 -22.64
C SER A 333 24.17 32.22 -23.08
N PRO A 334 24.12 32.59 -24.38
CA PRO A 334 24.40 33.98 -24.80
C PRO A 334 23.43 35.00 -24.18
N LEU A 335 22.15 34.63 -24.07
CA LEU A 335 21.11 35.48 -23.47
C LEU A 335 21.39 35.68 -21.98
N LEU A 336 21.62 34.58 -21.25
CA LEU A 336 21.94 34.62 -19.83
C LEU A 336 23.17 35.47 -19.55
N THR A 337 24.25 35.30 -20.30
CA THR A 337 25.45 36.12 -20.13
C THR A 337 25.18 37.59 -20.41
N SER A 338 24.39 37.91 -21.43
CA SER A 338 24.06 39.30 -21.78
C SER A 338 23.17 40.02 -20.76
N VAL A 339 22.41 39.28 -19.95
CA VAL A 339 21.63 39.85 -18.85
C VAL A 339 22.54 40.41 -17.76
N PHE A 340 23.66 39.73 -17.47
CA PHE A 340 24.64 40.19 -16.47
C PHE A 340 25.64 41.18 -17.06
N PHE A 341 26.07 40.97 -18.30
CA PHE A 341 27.11 41.76 -18.96
C PHE A 341 26.63 42.20 -20.35
N PRO A 342 26.08 43.41 -20.48
CA PRO A 342 25.54 43.91 -21.75
C PRO A 342 26.61 44.08 -22.83
N ASP A 343 27.83 44.47 -22.43
CA ASP A 343 28.96 44.63 -23.33
C ASP A 343 29.58 43.27 -23.70
N ARG A 344 29.25 42.80 -24.91
CA ARG A 344 29.73 41.54 -25.46
C ARG A 344 31.22 41.52 -25.80
N THR A 345 31.88 42.68 -25.82
CA THR A 345 33.32 42.79 -26.08
C THR A 345 34.16 42.75 -24.81
N SER A 346 33.51 42.85 -23.64
CA SER A 346 34.18 42.79 -22.35
C SER A 346 34.75 41.39 -22.07
N ASN A 347 35.93 41.35 -21.45
CA ASN A 347 36.57 40.09 -21.06
C ASN A 347 35.70 39.26 -20.09
N VAL A 348 35.02 39.91 -19.14
CA VAL A 348 34.08 39.26 -18.22
C VAL A 348 32.91 38.57 -18.96
N TYR A 349 32.39 39.17 -20.03
CA TYR A 349 31.36 38.53 -20.86
C TYR A 349 31.88 37.25 -21.49
N HIS A 350 33.07 37.29 -22.10
CA HIS A 350 33.65 36.09 -22.73
C HIS A 350 33.92 34.97 -21.72
N LEU A 351 34.44 35.29 -20.54
CA LEU A 351 34.69 34.32 -19.48
C LEU A 351 33.39 33.70 -18.94
N ALA A 352 32.36 34.52 -18.70
CA ALA A 352 31.05 34.05 -18.25
C ALA A 352 30.38 33.18 -19.32
N TYR A 353 30.38 33.60 -20.58
CA TYR A 353 29.83 32.83 -21.70
C TYR A 353 30.51 31.46 -21.84
N GLN A 354 31.85 31.42 -21.76
CA GLN A 354 32.62 30.17 -21.78
C GLN A 354 32.19 29.23 -20.64
N LEU A 355 32.02 29.75 -19.43
CA LEU A 355 31.57 28.96 -18.28
C LEU A 355 30.17 28.38 -18.48
N PHE A 356 29.18 29.18 -18.92
CA PHE A 356 27.82 28.70 -19.18
C PHE A 356 27.80 27.59 -20.25
N VAL A 357 28.57 27.76 -21.32
CA VAL A 357 28.71 26.75 -22.39
C VAL A 357 29.32 25.46 -21.86
N ILE A 358 30.43 25.52 -21.13
CA ILE A 358 31.08 24.32 -20.58
C ILE A 358 30.15 23.61 -19.59
N TYR A 359 29.44 24.37 -18.75
CA TYR A 359 28.55 23.80 -17.75
C TYR A 359 27.34 23.07 -18.35
N SER A 360 26.89 23.46 -19.55
CA SER A 360 25.81 22.76 -20.25
C SER A 360 26.13 21.28 -20.50
N ILE A 361 27.40 20.95 -20.72
CA ILE A 361 27.91 19.57 -20.92
C ILE A 361 28.02 18.83 -19.58
N CYS A 362 28.15 19.56 -18.47
CA CYS A 362 28.20 18.96 -17.13
C CYS A 362 26.85 18.40 -16.68
N ILE A 363 25.70 18.89 -17.19
CA ILE A 363 24.37 18.49 -16.70
C ILE A 363 24.13 16.97 -16.76
N PRO A 364 24.36 16.27 -17.89
CA PRO A 364 24.25 14.82 -17.93
C PRO A 364 25.22 14.10 -16.98
N LEU A 365 26.44 14.63 -16.80
CA LEU A 365 27.44 14.05 -15.91
C LEU A 365 27.04 14.20 -14.43
N ILE A 366 26.52 15.36 -14.05
CA ILE A 366 25.99 15.63 -12.71
C ILE A 366 24.82 14.69 -12.42
N LEU A 367 23.94 14.44 -13.40
CA LEU A 367 22.85 13.48 -13.22
C LEU A 367 23.40 12.08 -12.87
N ILE A 368 24.44 11.60 -13.55
CA ILE A 368 25.05 10.29 -13.25
C ILE A 368 25.56 10.26 -11.80
N CYS A 369 26.30 11.29 -11.36
CA CYS A 369 26.74 11.40 -9.97
C CYS A 369 25.56 11.35 -9.01
N GLN A 370 24.52 12.16 -9.26
CA GLN A 370 23.34 12.20 -8.40
C GLN A 370 22.62 10.85 -8.33
N ILE A 371 22.50 10.11 -9.42
CA ILE A 371 21.90 8.76 -9.40
C ILE A 371 22.69 7.84 -8.47
N PHE A 372 24.01 7.76 -8.64
CA PHE A 372 24.84 6.86 -7.84
C PHE A 372 24.89 7.25 -6.36
N THR A 373 25.11 8.52 -6.04
CA THR A 373 25.13 9.02 -4.66
C THR A 373 23.82 8.67 -3.94
N ASN A 374 22.68 8.92 -4.57
CA ASN A 374 21.37 8.66 -3.99
C ASN A 374 21.03 7.17 -3.90
N TYR A 375 21.40 6.37 -4.90
CA TYR A 375 21.26 4.91 -4.88
C TYR A 375 22.09 4.26 -3.77
N LEU A 376 23.37 4.65 -3.64
CA LEU A 376 24.28 4.11 -2.63
C LEU A 376 23.88 4.53 -1.21
N GLN A 377 23.34 5.74 -1.06
CA GLN A 377 22.78 6.19 0.21
C GLN A 377 21.54 5.37 0.60
N ALA A 378 20.62 5.12 -0.33
CA ALA A 378 19.42 4.31 -0.08
C ALA A 378 19.74 2.83 0.24
N THR A 379 20.73 2.25 -0.44
CA THR A 379 21.19 0.86 -0.21
C THR A 379 22.07 0.69 1.04
N GLY A 380 22.43 1.78 1.73
CA GLY A 380 23.12 1.73 3.03
C GLY A 380 24.65 1.80 2.96
N HIS A 381 25.23 2.15 1.81
CA HIS A 381 26.67 2.34 1.64
C HIS A 381 27.14 3.73 2.11
N SER A 382 26.58 4.26 3.21
CA SER A 382 26.75 5.65 3.65
C SER A 382 28.21 6.06 3.92
N ILE A 383 29.08 5.13 4.31
CA ILE A 383 30.52 5.40 4.51
C ILE A 383 31.18 5.77 3.18
N PHE A 384 30.92 5.00 2.12
CA PHE A 384 31.45 5.30 0.80
C PHE A 384 30.86 6.62 0.28
N VAL A 385 29.55 6.84 0.46
CA VAL A 385 28.91 8.10 0.09
C VAL A 385 29.54 9.30 0.82
N ASN A 386 29.92 9.17 2.10
CA ASN A 386 30.67 10.22 2.81
C ASN A 386 32.02 10.52 2.16
N ILE A 387 32.80 9.48 1.84
CA ILE A 387 34.11 9.64 1.17
C ILE A 387 33.92 10.30 -0.20
N GLN A 388 32.92 9.84 -0.96
CA GLN A 388 32.55 10.40 -2.25
C GLN A 388 32.09 11.86 -2.12
N SER A 389 31.33 12.22 -1.08
CA SER A 389 30.93 13.60 -0.81
C SER A 389 32.11 14.52 -0.53
N ILE A 390 33.14 14.04 0.18
CA ILE A 390 34.38 14.80 0.42
C ILE A 390 35.16 14.96 -0.88
N PHE A 391 35.29 13.87 -1.64
CA PHE A 391 35.99 13.90 -2.91
C PHE A 391 35.28 14.82 -3.92
N ASP A 392 33.98 14.65 -4.13
CA ASP A 392 33.16 15.45 -5.04
C ASP A 392 33.02 16.91 -4.60
N GLY A 393 32.81 17.11 -3.30
CA GLY A 393 32.61 18.42 -2.72
C GLY A 393 33.88 19.28 -2.75
N PHE A 394 35.07 18.67 -2.68
CA PHE A 394 36.34 19.40 -2.61
C PHE A 394 37.38 18.96 -3.65
N PHE A 395 37.94 17.75 -3.51
CA PHE A 395 39.14 17.34 -4.23
C PHE A 395 38.95 17.22 -5.76
N SER A 396 37.78 16.75 -6.20
CA SER A 396 37.49 16.41 -7.59
C SER A 396 37.67 17.61 -8.51
N MET A 397 37.27 18.81 -8.08
CA MET A 397 37.41 20.05 -8.85
C MET A 397 38.68 20.83 -8.48
N VAL A 398 39.08 20.85 -7.19
CA VAL A 398 40.23 21.65 -6.74
C VAL A 398 41.54 21.13 -7.30
N ILE A 399 41.75 19.80 -7.35
CA ILE A 399 43.00 19.22 -7.87
C ILE A 399 43.18 19.56 -9.36
N PRO A 400 42.22 19.28 -10.26
CA PRO A 400 42.37 19.67 -11.66
C PRO A 400 42.47 21.19 -11.84
N ALA A 401 41.73 22.00 -11.07
CA ALA A 401 41.82 23.46 -11.16
C ALA A 401 43.22 23.97 -10.78
N ALA A 402 43.82 23.42 -9.72
CA ALA A 402 45.16 23.80 -9.30
C ALA A 402 46.24 23.44 -10.33
N ILE A 403 46.03 22.36 -11.10
CA ILE A 403 46.96 21.89 -12.14
C ILE A 403 46.77 22.65 -13.46
N LEU A 404 45.51 22.89 -13.87
CA LEU A 404 45.18 23.46 -15.18
C LEU A 404 45.16 25.00 -15.19
N ALA A 405 44.76 25.65 -14.09
CA ALA A 405 44.69 27.11 -14.03
C ALA A 405 46.02 27.84 -14.29
N PRO A 406 47.20 27.34 -13.83
CA PRO A 406 48.48 27.96 -14.16
C PRO A 406 48.82 27.97 -15.66
N VAL A 407 48.30 27.02 -16.43
CA VAL A 407 48.61 26.86 -17.86
C VAL A 407 47.54 27.49 -18.75
N MET A 408 46.28 27.43 -18.34
CA MET A 408 45.12 27.78 -19.17
C MET A 408 44.28 28.95 -18.59
N GLY A 409 44.72 29.56 -17.48
CA GLY A 409 43.99 30.63 -16.81
C GLY A 409 42.59 30.19 -16.36
N ALA A 410 41.59 31.04 -16.62
CA ALA A 410 40.18 30.77 -16.29
C ALA A 410 39.65 29.47 -16.93
N LEU A 411 40.03 29.18 -18.17
CA LEU A 411 39.60 27.98 -18.88
C LEU A 411 40.03 26.70 -18.15
N GLY A 412 41.20 26.70 -17.51
CA GLY A 412 41.66 25.58 -16.68
C GLY A 412 40.75 25.32 -15.49
N VAL A 413 40.21 26.38 -14.88
CA VAL A 413 39.22 26.28 -13.79
C VAL A 413 37.87 25.78 -14.32
N TRP A 414 37.45 26.24 -15.50
CA TRP A 414 36.20 25.78 -16.12
C TRP A 414 36.24 24.30 -16.49
N LEU A 415 37.33 23.82 -17.09
CA LEU A 415 37.53 22.42 -17.45
C LEU A 415 37.74 21.51 -16.23
N ALA A 416 38.21 22.05 -15.11
CA ALA A 416 38.33 21.30 -13.87
C ALA A 416 37.00 20.75 -13.36
N ASN A 417 35.88 21.42 -13.67
CA ASN A 417 34.55 20.99 -13.26
C ASN A 417 34.09 19.69 -13.95
N PRO A 418 33.99 19.59 -15.30
CA PRO A 418 33.64 18.33 -15.96
C PRO A 418 34.67 17.22 -15.69
N ILE A 419 35.96 17.54 -15.61
CA ILE A 419 37.01 16.56 -15.25
C ILE A 419 36.74 16.04 -13.84
N GLY A 420 36.47 16.92 -12.88
CA GLY A 420 36.16 16.55 -11.51
C GLY A 420 34.94 15.65 -11.40
N ILE A 421 33.86 15.98 -12.12
CA ILE A 421 32.66 15.13 -12.14
C ILE A 421 32.98 13.75 -12.71
N VAL A 422 33.76 13.64 -13.80
CA VAL A 422 34.19 12.35 -14.34
C VAL A 422 35.02 11.56 -13.33
N LEU A 423 35.96 12.22 -12.63
CA LEU A 423 36.72 11.58 -11.56
C LEU A 423 35.80 11.07 -10.43
N THR A 424 34.79 11.85 -10.04
CA THR A 424 33.78 11.43 -9.07
C THR A 424 33.02 10.19 -9.56
N ILE A 425 32.57 10.16 -10.83
CA ILE A 425 31.88 9.00 -11.42
C ILE A 425 32.77 7.75 -11.35
N LEU A 426 34.07 7.89 -11.63
CA LEU A 426 35.04 6.79 -11.59
C LEU A 426 35.27 6.22 -10.18
N THR A 427 34.93 6.94 -9.11
CA THR A 427 35.02 6.38 -7.74
C THR A 427 34.07 5.20 -7.52
N VAL A 428 32.90 5.19 -8.18
CA VAL A 428 31.89 4.14 -8.05
C VAL A 428 32.38 2.78 -8.56
N PRO A 429 32.93 2.65 -9.79
CA PRO A 429 33.44 1.38 -10.25
C PRO A 429 34.68 0.92 -9.46
N VAL A 430 35.55 1.85 -9.03
CA VAL A 430 36.68 1.54 -8.14
C VAL A 430 36.16 0.95 -6.82
N TYR A 431 35.13 1.54 -6.23
CA TYR A 431 34.50 1.01 -5.03
C TYR A 431 33.90 -0.37 -5.24
N CYS A 432 33.23 -0.62 -6.37
CA CYS A 432 32.73 -1.95 -6.70
C CYS A 432 33.86 -2.99 -6.75
N ILE A 433 34.99 -2.66 -7.39
CA ILE A 433 36.16 -3.54 -7.47
C ILE A 433 36.76 -3.80 -6.08
N ILE A 434 36.86 -2.77 -5.23
CA ILE A 434 37.37 -2.90 -3.85
C ILE A 434 36.43 -3.76 -3.01
N PHE A 435 35.12 -3.52 -3.09
CA PHE A 435 34.09 -4.23 -2.32
C PHE A 435 34.07 -5.72 -2.65
N TRP A 436 34.12 -6.07 -3.94
CA TRP A 436 34.12 -7.47 -4.39
C TRP A 436 35.52 -8.10 -4.42
N LYS A 437 36.59 -7.31 -4.24
CA LYS A 437 38.00 -7.70 -4.45
C LYS A 437 38.29 -8.29 -5.84
N ARG A 438 37.41 -8.02 -6.81
CA ARG A 438 37.49 -8.47 -8.20
C ARG A 438 36.60 -7.58 -9.07
N ILE A 439 36.77 -7.67 -10.39
CA ILE A 439 35.87 -7.00 -11.32
C ILE A 439 34.46 -7.64 -11.24
N PRO A 440 33.39 -6.85 -11.02
CA PRO A 440 32.02 -7.35 -10.99
C PRO A 440 31.64 -8.08 -12.28
N LYS A 441 31.06 -9.28 -12.15
CA LYS A 441 30.74 -10.17 -13.29
C LYS A 441 29.39 -9.90 -13.93
N ASN A 442 28.43 -9.37 -13.16
CA ASN A 442 27.06 -9.14 -13.61
C ASN A 442 26.53 -7.80 -13.09
N MET A 443 25.36 -7.39 -13.57
CA MET A 443 24.72 -6.12 -13.17
C MET A 443 24.46 -6.06 -11.65
N ASP A 444 24.26 -7.20 -11.00
CA ASP A 444 23.91 -7.27 -9.57
C ASP A 444 25.11 -6.91 -8.70
N GLU A 445 26.28 -7.44 -9.05
CA GLU A 445 27.54 -7.08 -8.42
C GLU A 445 27.90 -5.61 -8.68
N TRP A 446 27.65 -5.10 -9.90
CA TRP A 446 27.80 -3.66 -10.22
C TRP A 446 26.86 -2.76 -9.42
N MET A 447 25.70 -3.28 -9.03
CA MET A 447 24.74 -2.62 -8.16
C MET A 447 25.02 -2.84 -6.66
N LEU A 448 26.11 -3.53 -6.31
CA LEU A 448 26.49 -3.90 -4.93
C LEU A 448 25.40 -4.70 -4.20
N LEU A 449 24.58 -5.44 -4.93
CA LEU A 449 23.59 -6.32 -4.35
C LEU A 449 24.28 -7.62 -3.92
N LYS A 450 24.18 -7.93 -2.63
CA LYS A 450 24.69 -9.22 -2.12
C LYS A 450 23.92 -10.39 -2.76
N PRO A 451 24.51 -11.59 -2.85
CA PRO A 451 23.83 -12.75 -3.42
C PRO A 451 22.54 -13.11 -2.66
N GLU A 452 22.56 -12.91 -1.34
CA GLU A 452 21.43 -13.14 -0.42
C GLU A 452 20.37 -12.02 -0.45
N PHE A 453 20.59 -10.94 -1.20
CA PHE A 453 19.68 -9.79 -1.21
C PHE A 453 18.58 -9.94 -2.25
N GLY A 454 17.34 -9.91 -1.77
CA GLY A 454 16.15 -10.17 -2.58
C GLY A 454 15.77 -11.64 -2.59
N VAL A 455 14.55 -11.89 -3.02
CA VAL A 455 14.03 -13.26 -3.16
C VAL A 455 14.54 -13.87 -4.47
N ASP A 456 14.85 -15.17 -4.46
CA ASP A 456 15.30 -15.89 -5.65
C ASP A 456 14.28 -15.67 -6.79
N PRO A 457 14.71 -15.37 -8.03
CA PRO A 457 13.78 -15.20 -9.15
C PRO A 457 12.83 -16.38 -9.38
N GLY A 458 13.21 -17.60 -8.98
CA GLY A 458 12.32 -18.76 -8.99
C GLY A 458 11.16 -18.64 -8.00
N ASN A 459 11.40 -18.00 -6.86
CA ASN A 459 10.46 -17.81 -5.76
C ASN A 459 9.63 -16.51 -5.88
N VAL A 460 9.58 -15.88 -7.06
CA VAL A 460 8.77 -14.67 -7.30
C VAL A 460 7.99 -14.79 -8.60
N LEU A 461 6.68 -14.53 -8.52
CA LEU A 461 5.79 -14.43 -9.67
C LEU A 461 5.24 -13.00 -9.77
N ASP A 462 5.47 -12.32 -10.90
CA ASP A 462 5.04 -10.94 -11.17
C ASP A 462 4.02 -10.90 -12.32
N ILE A 463 2.77 -10.53 -12.03
CA ILE A 463 1.63 -10.56 -12.97
C ILE A 463 0.99 -9.16 -13.06
N PRO A 464 1.06 -8.50 -14.24
CA PRO A 464 0.33 -7.27 -14.48
C PRO A 464 -1.14 -7.55 -14.80
N ILE A 465 -2.05 -6.85 -14.14
CA ILE A 465 -3.52 -7.00 -14.25
C ILE A 465 -4.11 -5.68 -14.76
N THR A 466 -4.98 -5.75 -15.76
CA THR A 466 -5.61 -4.57 -16.39
C THR A 466 -7.13 -4.66 -16.52
N SER A 467 -7.73 -5.81 -16.22
CA SER A 467 -9.16 -6.09 -16.34
C SER A 467 -9.57 -7.19 -15.34
N ASN A 468 -10.88 -7.36 -15.10
CA ASN A 468 -11.37 -8.45 -14.24
C ASN A 468 -11.01 -9.84 -14.79
N ASP A 469 -11.01 -10.02 -16.11
CA ASP A 469 -10.62 -11.31 -16.73
C ASP A 469 -9.15 -11.66 -16.41
N ASP A 470 -8.27 -10.64 -16.35
CA ASP A 470 -6.87 -10.82 -15.95
C ASP A 470 -6.74 -11.25 -14.47
N VAL A 471 -7.73 -10.95 -13.61
CA VAL A 471 -7.70 -11.30 -12.17
C VAL A 471 -7.83 -12.80 -11.97
N SER A 472 -8.82 -13.44 -12.61
CA SER A 472 -9.00 -14.89 -12.46
C SER A 472 -7.86 -15.68 -13.08
N GLU A 473 -7.26 -15.22 -14.20
CA GLU A 473 -6.03 -15.82 -14.73
C GLU A 473 -4.85 -15.66 -13.74
N ALA A 474 -4.70 -14.49 -13.13
CA ALA A 474 -3.65 -14.25 -12.14
C ALA A 474 -3.83 -15.10 -10.88
N SER A 475 -5.06 -15.25 -10.38
CA SER A 475 -5.45 -16.10 -9.25
C SER A 475 -5.03 -17.55 -9.48
N ALA A 476 -5.41 -18.13 -10.63
CA ALA A 476 -5.05 -19.49 -11.00
C ALA A 476 -3.52 -19.70 -11.09
N ARG A 477 -2.79 -18.72 -11.63
CA ARG A 477 -1.32 -18.77 -11.72
C ARG A 477 -0.64 -18.69 -10.36
N ILE A 478 -1.14 -17.86 -9.43
CA ILE A 478 -0.62 -17.80 -8.06
C ILE A 478 -0.87 -19.12 -7.35
N GLN A 479 -2.06 -19.70 -7.49
CA GLN A 479 -2.37 -21.02 -6.93
C GLN A 479 -1.39 -22.08 -7.41
N GLN A 480 -1.17 -22.15 -8.72
CA GLN A 480 -0.23 -23.09 -9.32
C GLN A 480 1.21 -22.85 -8.83
N PHE A 481 1.63 -21.59 -8.76
CA PHE A 481 2.95 -21.21 -8.25
C PHE A 481 3.17 -21.64 -6.80
N CYS A 482 2.18 -21.47 -5.92
CA CYS A 482 2.22 -21.96 -4.54
C CYS A 482 2.38 -23.49 -4.49
N LEU A 483 1.62 -24.23 -5.30
CA LEU A 483 1.69 -25.69 -5.38
C LEU A 483 3.05 -26.18 -5.88
N GLU A 484 3.61 -25.56 -6.91
CA GLU A 484 4.92 -25.90 -7.48
C GLU A 484 6.07 -25.69 -6.47
N HIS A 485 5.90 -24.74 -5.54
CA HIS A 485 6.86 -24.48 -4.46
C HIS A 485 6.63 -25.34 -3.21
N GLY A 486 5.70 -26.31 -3.27
CA GLY A 486 5.48 -27.29 -2.21
C GLY A 486 4.55 -26.83 -1.09
N MET A 487 3.78 -25.75 -1.28
CA MET A 487 2.72 -25.39 -0.32
C MET A 487 1.57 -26.39 -0.35
N GLU A 488 0.89 -26.56 0.79
CA GLU A 488 -0.35 -27.32 0.82
C GLU A 488 -1.44 -26.70 -0.06
N LYS A 489 -2.31 -27.56 -0.59
CA LYS A 489 -3.42 -27.16 -1.47
C LYS A 489 -4.31 -26.07 -0.86
N ARG A 490 -4.49 -26.11 0.46
CA ARG A 490 -5.30 -25.14 1.22
C ARG A 490 -4.65 -23.77 1.23
N SER A 491 -3.38 -23.68 1.61
CA SER A 491 -2.60 -22.44 1.61
C SER A 491 -2.49 -21.83 0.21
N ALA A 492 -2.31 -22.66 -0.81
CA ALA A 492 -2.30 -22.25 -2.21
C ALA A 492 -3.66 -21.68 -2.67
N TYR A 493 -4.77 -22.34 -2.32
CA TYR A 493 -6.13 -21.87 -2.61
C TYR A 493 -6.44 -20.53 -1.94
N TYR A 494 -6.14 -20.39 -0.64
CA TYR A 494 -6.38 -19.14 0.06
C TYR A 494 -5.50 -17.99 -0.43
N SER A 495 -4.26 -18.26 -0.85
CA SER A 495 -3.41 -17.25 -1.49
C SER A 495 -4.03 -16.74 -2.79
N ALA A 496 -4.62 -17.63 -3.60
CA ALA A 496 -5.30 -17.26 -4.83
C ALA A 496 -6.58 -16.44 -4.55
N LEU A 497 -7.40 -16.89 -3.60
CA LEU A 497 -8.61 -16.19 -3.17
C LEU A 497 -8.32 -14.78 -2.63
N CYS A 498 -7.28 -14.64 -1.79
CA CYS A 498 -6.84 -13.33 -1.29
C CYS A 498 -6.45 -12.39 -2.43
N LEU A 499 -5.77 -12.89 -3.47
CA LEU A 499 -5.48 -12.08 -4.65
C LEU A 499 -6.77 -11.67 -5.37
N GLU A 500 -7.65 -12.63 -5.65
CA GLU A 500 -8.84 -12.43 -6.46
C GLU A 500 -9.78 -11.40 -5.83
N GLU A 501 -10.02 -11.51 -4.54
CA GLU A 501 -10.82 -10.55 -3.78
C GLU A 501 -10.19 -9.16 -3.76
N LEU A 502 -8.90 -9.06 -3.45
CA LEU A 502 -8.26 -7.75 -3.31
C LEU A 502 -8.05 -7.04 -4.66
N ALA A 503 -7.56 -7.75 -5.67
CA ALA A 503 -7.37 -7.19 -7.01
C ALA A 503 -8.72 -6.87 -7.68
N GLY A 504 -9.74 -7.74 -7.50
CA GLY A 504 -11.10 -7.50 -7.97
C GLY A 504 -11.71 -6.23 -7.38
N ASN A 505 -11.54 -6.01 -6.08
CA ASN A 505 -12.00 -4.78 -5.42
C ASN A 505 -11.26 -3.53 -5.91
N VAL A 506 -9.95 -3.61 -6.11
CA VAL A 506 -9.18 -2.48 -6.68
C VAL A 506 -9.66 -2.13 -8.10
N ILE A 507 -10.04 -3.11 -8.91
CA ILE A 507 -10.60 -2.83 -10.25
C ILE A 507 -12.00 -2.25 -10.11
N ARG A 508 -12.89 -2.88 -9.32
CA ARG A 508 -14.28 -2.46 -9.15
C ARG A 508 -14.39 -1.01 -8.65
N HIS A 509 -13.59 -0.65 -7.64
CA HIS A 509 -13.66 0.66 -6.99
C HIS A 509 -12.60 1.64 -7.47
N GLY A 510 -11.41 1.17 -7.84
CA GLY A 510 -10.28 2.01 -8.22
C GLY A 510 -10.29 2.40 -9.71
N PHE A 511 -10.53 1.46 -10.62
CA PHE A 511 -10.48 1.74 -12.08
C PHE A 511 -11.69 2.55 -12.54
N SER A 512 -12.81 2.46 -11.84
CA SER A 512 -14.05 3.18 -12.12
C SER A 512 -14.07 4.59 -11.52
N ALA A 513 -13.16 4.91 -10.59
CA ALA A 513 -13.15 6.19 -9.88
C ALA A 513 -12.79 7.39 -10.77
N ASP A 514 -12.06 7.18 -11.86
CA ASP A 514 -11.77 8.23 -12.84
C ASP A 514 -11.73 7.70 -14.29
N LYS A 515 -11.67 8.61 -15.28
CA LYS A 515 -11.67 8.25 -16.72
C LYS A 515 -10.29 7.80 -17.24
N LYS A 516 -9.27 7.65 -16.39
CA LYS A 516 -7.91 7.30 -16.80
C LYS A 516 -7.75 5.78 -16.91
N LYS A 517 -6.80 5.36 -17.75
CA LYS A 517 -6.39 3.96 -17.83
C LYS A 517 -5.45 3.66 -16.67
N HIS A 518 -5.93 2.85 -15.73
CA HIS A 518 -5.19 2.35 -14.59
C HIS A 518 -4.50 1.02 -14.89
N SER A 519 -3.54 0.65 -14.04
CA SER A 519 -2.91 -0.68 -14.08
C SER A 519 -2.57 -1.15 -12.69
N LEU A 520 -2.80 -2.44 -12.43
CA LEU A 520 -2.45 -3.13 -11.20
C LEU A 520 -1.34 -4.14 -11.47
N ASN A 521 -0.47 -4.36 -10.49
CA ASN A 521 0.61 -5.33 -10.57
C ASN A 521 0.56 -6.21 -9.32
N ALA A 522 0.26 -7.49 -9.51
CA ALA A 522 0.19 -8.50 -8.47
C ALA A 522 1.48 -9.31 -8.44
N MET A 523 2.09 -9.42 -7.27
CA MET A 523 3.33 -10.16 -7.06
C MET A 523 3.13 -11.20 -5.96
N ALA A 524 3.42 -12.47 -6.23
CA ALA A 524 3.52 -13.51 -5.22
C ALA A 524 4.99 -13.80 -4.91
N ILE A 525 5.34 -13.83 -3.64
CA ILE A 525 6.69 -14.05 -3.15
C ILE A 525 6.67 -15.24 -2.19
N PHE A 526 7.37 -16.31 -2.53
CA PHE A 526 7.49 -17.51 -1.70
C PHE A 526 8.64 -17.34 -0.69
N LEU A 527 8.33 -17.44 0.60
CA LEU A 527 9.23 -17.22 1.73
C LEU A 527 9.38 -18.50 2.59
N GLY A 528 9.54 -19.66 1.94
CA GLY A 528 9.53 -20.95 2.64
C GLY A 528 8.09 -21.37 2.95
N GLU A 529 7.67 -21.40 4.21
CA GLU A 529 6.32 -21.87 4.58
C GLU A 529 5.22 -20.79 4.45
N LYS A 530 5.55 -19.62 3.88
CA LYS A 530 4.64 -18.47 3.74
C LYS A 530 4.69 -17.91 2.33
N VAL A 531 3.56 -17.38 1.86
CA VAL A 531 3.48 -16.59 0.64
C VAL A 531 3.06 -15.16 0.98
N LEU A 532 3.87 -14.21 0.50
CA LEU A 532 3.58 -12.79 0.55
C LEU A 532 3.02 -12.36 -0.80
N LEU A 533 1.76 -11.97 -0.83
CA LEU A 533 1.12 -11.31 -1.96
C LEU A 533 1.34 -9.81 -1.82
N ARG A 534 1.80 -9.17 -2.88
CA ARG A 534 2.00 -7.73 -2.96
C ARG A 534 1.29 -7.19 -4.19
N ILE A 535 0.24 -6.41 -3.95
CA ILE A 535 -0.59 -5.80 -4.99
C ILE A 535 -0.24 -4.31 -5.04
N LYS A 536 0.14 -3.83 -6.22
CA LYS A 536 0.48 -2.42 -6.47
C LYS A 536 -0.40 -1.81 -7.55
N ASP A 537 -1.04 -0.69 -7.30
CA ASP A 537 -1.85 0.02 -8.30
C ASP A 537 -1.71 1.55 -8.21
N ASP A 538 -2.08 2.26 -9.28
CA ASP A 538 -2.03 3.73 -9.35
C ASP A 538 -3.38 4.45 -9.22
N CYS A 539 -4.40 3.73 -8.72
CA CYS A 539 -5.77 4.22 -8.59
C CYS A 539 -5.90 5.25 -7.45
N ALA A 540 -7.13 5.70 -7.21
CA ALA A 540 -7.44 6.45 -6.00
C ALA A 540 -7.07 5.62 -4.75
N PRO A 541 -6.57 6.25 -3.67
CA PRO A 541 -6.29 5.55 -2.43
C PRO A 541 -7.53 4.77 -1.95
N PHE A 542 -7.34 3.47 -1.79
CA PHE A 542 -8.37 2.52 -1.42
C PHE A 542 -7.81 1.66 -0.30
N ASP A 543 -8.08 2.02 0.96
CA ASP A 543 -7.59 1.29 2.13
C ASP A 543 -8.55 0.16 2.49
N PRO A 544 -8.17 -1.12 2.29
CA PRO A 544 -9.03 -2.25 2.60
C PRO A 544 -9.35 -2.36 4.10
N ASN A 545 -8.52 -1.81 5.00
CA ASN A 545 -8.83 -1.79 6.45
C ASN A 545 -10.07 -0.94 6.72
N GLN A 546 -10.12 0.25 6.11
CA GLN A 546 -11.25 1.17 6.28
C GLN A 546 -12.54 0.53 5.75
N MET A 547 -12.46 -0.25 4.67
CA MET A 547 -13.61 -0.98 4.14
C MET A 547 -13.99 -2.23 4.94
N ALA A 548 -13.02 -2.92 5.55
CA ALA A 548 -13.29 -3.98 6.50
C ALA A 548 -14.06 -3.44 7.73
N GLU A 549 -13.71 -2.24 8.19
CA GLU A 549 -14.31 -1.53 9.34
C GLU A 549 -15.60 -0.75 8.99
N MET A 550 -15.76 -0.28 7.74
CA MET A 550 -16.97 0.41 7.28
C MET A 550 -18.10 -0.62 7.14
N THR A 551 -19.02 -0.64 8.11
CA THR A 551 -20.44 -0.87 7.80
C THR A 551 -20.88 0.30 6.93
N SER A 552 -21.05 0.08 5.63
CA SER A 552 -21.57 1.10 4.72
C SER A 552 -22.84 1.72 5.31
N SER A 553 -22.91 3.04 5.36
CA SER A 553 -24.10 3.81 5.76
C SER A 553 -25.32 3.63 4.83
N ASP A 554 -25.16 2.85 3.75
CA ASP A 554 -26.20 2.44 2.79
C ASP A 554 -26.46 0.91 2.79
N GLY A 555 -26.03 0.17 3.83
CA GLY A 555 -26.44 -1.22 4.05
C GLY A 555 -26.04 -2.27 2.97
N GLY A 556 -24.98 -2.02 2.19
CA GLY A 556 -24.51 -2.91 1.12
C GLY A 556 -23.53 -4.01 1.54
N PHE A 557 -23.67 -5.18 0.88
CA PHE A 557 -22.76 -6.34 0.71
C PHE A 557 -21.31 -6.07 0.30
N ASP A 558 -20.98 -4.83 -0.04
CA ASP A 558 -19.65 -4.51 -0.50
C ASP A 558 -18.67 -4.75 0.66
N ASN A 559 -17.62 -5.57 0.41
CA ASN A 559 -16.46 -5.85 1.30
C ASN A 559 -16.45 -7.18 2.08
N LEU A 560 -17.38 -8.12 1.87
CA LEU A 560 -17.33 -9.45 2.53
C LEU A 560 -16.03 -10.22 2.20
N GLY A 561 -15.63 -10.19 0.92
CA GLY A 561 -14.37 -10.79 0.48
C GLY A 561 -13.15 -10.17 1.13
N ILE A 562 -13.15 -8.84 1.34
CA ILE A 562 -12.08 -8.14 2.09
C ILE A 562 -12.04 -8.67 3.53
N ARG A 563 -13.19 -8.76 4.23
CA ARG A 563 -13.25 -9.29 5.59
C ARG A 563 -12.75 -10.73 5.68
N MET A 564 -13.05 -11.57 4.69
CA MET A 564 -12.53 -12.93 4.59
C MET A 564 -11.00 -12.93 4.49
N VAL A 565 -10.41 -12.05 3.67
CA VAL A 565 -8.95 -11.89 3.58
C VAL A 565 -8.34 -11.52 4.94
N TYR A 566 -8.95 -10.60 5.69
CA TYR A 566 -8.45 -10.20 7.01
C TYR A 566 -8.53 -11.29 8.08
N ASN A 567 -9.46 -12.25 7.93
CA ASN A 567 -9.55 -13.40 8.83
C ASN A 567 -8.53 -14.49 8.48
N ILE A 568 -8.20 -14.66 7.20
CA ILE A 568 -7.37 -15.76 6.69
C ILE A 568 -5.89 -15.39 6.65
N ALA A 569 -5.58 -14.14 6.32
CA ALA A 569 -4.22 -13.66 6.23
C ALA A 569 -3.62 -13.43 7.61
N SER A 570 -2.34 -13.74 7.75
CA SER A 570 -1.60 -13.51 8.99
C SER A 570 -1.22 -12.06 9.21
N ASP A 571 -1.04 -11.33 8.13
CA ASP A 571 -0.80 -9.89 8.13
C ASP A 571 -1.39 -9.29 6.85
N VAL A 572 -2.21 -8.25 7.00
CA VAL A 572 -2.72 -7.44 5.91
C VAL A 572 -2.34 -6.00 6.19
N ASN A 573 -1.62 -5.41 5.26
CA ASN A 573 -1.13 -4.06 5.44
C ASN A 573 -1.23 -3.27 4.15
N TYR A 574 -1.89 -2.13 4.27
CA TYR A 574 -2.11 -1.21 3.17
C TYR A 574 -1.33 0.07 3.42
N GLN A 575 -0.62 0.51 2.40
CA GLN A 575 0.06 1.80 2.41
C GLN A 575 -0.04 2.45 1.04
N ASN A 576 -0.36 3.74 1.01
CA ASN A 576 -0.18 4.53 -0.19
C ASN A 576 1.27 5.05 -0.24
N MET A 577 2.11 4.42 -1.04
CA MET A 577 3.51 4.79 -1.21
C MET A 577 3.68 5.59 -2.50
N LEU A 578 4.02 6.89 -2.39
CA LEU A 578 4.31 7.75 -3.54
C LEU A 578 3.15 7.91 -4.53
N GLY A 579 1.94 7.56 -4.10
CA GLY A 579 0.78 7.50 -4.98
C GLY A 579 0.57 6.18 -5.68
N LEU A 580 1.33 5.16 -5.33
CA LEU A 580 0.98 3.77 -5.56
C LEU A 580 0.35 3.21 -4.29
N ASN A 581 -0.85 2.68 -4.43
CA ASN A 581 -1.42 1.81 -3.42
C ASN A 581 -0.57 0.54 -3.39
N VAL A 582 -0.07 0.17 -2.21
CA VAL A 582 0.65 -1.09 -2.01
C VAL A 582 -0.05 -1.83 -0.89
N LEU A 583 -0.63 -2.96 -1.26
CA LEU A 583 -1.29 -3.87 -0.35
C LEU A 583 -0.46 -5.14 -0.24
N THR A 584 0.01 -5.44 0.97
CA THR A 584 0.73 -6.67 1.28
C THR A 584 -0.16 -7.58 2.10
N VAL A 585 -0.28 -8.83 1.66
CA VAL A 585 -1.02 -9.88 2.36
C VAL A 585 -0.11 -11.07 2.53
N THR A 586 0.11 -11.48 3.78
CA THR A 586 0.86 -12.69 4.09
C THR A 586 -0.11 -13.82 4.38
N VAL A 587 0.06 -14.94 3.69
CA VAL A 587 -0.65 -16.19 3.97
C VAL A 587 0.40 -17.20 4.43
N SER A 588 0.17 -17.79 5.61
CA SER A 588 1.09 -18.78 6.19
C SER A 588 0.33 -20.03 6.61
N GLU A 589 1.00 -21.16 6.50
CA GLU A 589 0.41 -22.44 6.91
C GLU A 589 0.17 -22.49 8.42
N GLU A 590 1.14 -22.05 9.23
CA GLU A 590 1.01 -22.00 10.69
C GLU A 590 -0.11 -21.09 11.20
N ASP A 591 -0.39 -19.98 10.51
CA ASP A 591 -1.43 -19.02 10.94
C ASP A 591 -2.82 -19.49 10.47
N LEU A 592 -2.91 -20.15 9.32
CA LEU A 592 -4.09 -20.93 8.93
C LEU A 592 -4.38 -22.02 9.97
N ILE A 593 -3.34 -22.64 10.53
CA ILE A 593 -3.42 -23.63 11.63
C ILE A 593 -3.78 -22.98 12.98
N LYS A 594 -3.31 -21.78 13.30
CA LYS A 594 -3.68 -21.06 14.55
C LYS A 594 -5.14 -20.59 14.57
N ASN A 595 -5.70 -20.22 13.42
CA ASN A 595 -7.12 -19.93 13.28
C ASN A 595 -7.99 -21.20 13.44
N GLU A 596 -7.40 -22.41 13.46
CA GLU A 596 -8.08 -23.70 13.76
C GLU A 596 -8.39 -23.91 15.25
N ALA A 597 -8.33 -22.86 16.08
CA ALA A 597 -8.77 -23.01 17.45
C ALA A 597 -10.24 -23.47 17.47
N ASP A 598 -11.13 -22.94 16.62
CA ASP A 598 -12.56 -23.31 16.62
C ASP A 598 -13.16 -23.67 15.24
N ASP A 599 -12.47 -23.43 14.11
CA ASP A 599 -12.99 -23.73 12.77
C ASP A 599 -12.56 -25.14 12.29
N PHE A 600 -13.49 -25.89 11.67
CA PHE A 600 -13.31 -27.27 11.14
C PHE A 600 -13.07 -28.40 12.17
N LEU A 601 -13.51 -28.21 13.41
CA LEU A 601 -13.35 -29.19 14.50
C LEU A 601 -13.84 -30.60 14.14
N LEU A 602 -15.00 -30.75 13.50
CA LEU A 602 -15.55 -32.03 13.07
C LEU A 602 -14.64 -32.74 12.06
N GLU A 603 -14.17 -32.06 11.01
CA GLU A 603 -13.31 -32.68 10.00
C GLU A 603 -11.95 -33.11 10.59
N ARG A 604 -11.37 -32.28 11.45
CA ARG A 604 -10.12 -32.62 12.14
C ARG A 604 -10.31 -33.85 13.03
N LYS A 605 -11.39 -33.87 13.82
CA LYS A 605 -11.70 -34.99 14.70
C LYS A 605 -11.94 -36.28 13.90
N LEU A 606 -12.60 -36.19 12.74
CA LEU A 606 -12.75 -37.34 11.83
C LEU A 606 -11.40 -37.86 11.38
N LYS A 607 -10.50 -36.99 10.91
CA LYS A 607 -9.15 -37.38 10.46
C LYS A 607 -8.32 -38.03 11.59
N GLU A 608 -8.51 -37.58 12.83
CA GLU A 608 -7.87 -38.15 14.01
C GLU A 608 -8.42 -39.54 14.36
N LEU A 609 -9.74 -39.72 14.28
CA LEU A 609 -10.41 -40.98 14.66
C LEU A 609 -10.35 -42.04 13.55
N ASP A 610 -10.56 -41.66 12.29
CA ASP A 610 -10.56 -42.55 11.12
C ASP A 610 -10.15 -41.81 9.83
N LYS A 611 -8.94 -42.11 9.36
CA LYS A 611 -8.37 -41.51 8.14
C LYS A 611 -9.01 -41.99 6.85
N ASP A 612 -9.57 -43.20 6.83
CA ASP A 612 -10.23 -43.75 5.63
C ASP A 612 -11.57 -43.03 5.41
N LEU A 613 -12.37 -42.89 6.47
CA LEU A 613 -13.62 -42.12 6.43
C LEU A 613 -13.37 -40.64 6.08
N HIS A 614 -12.30 -40.02 6.60
CA HIS A 614 -11.92 -38.66 6.22
C HIS A 614 -11.59 -38.55 4.72
N GLN A 615 -10.86 -39.51 4.17
CA GLN A 615 -10.52 -39.52 2.75
C GLN A 615 -11.77 -39.68 1.86
N ARG A 616 -12.67 -40.63 2.19
CA ARG A 616 -13.95 -40.80 1.49
C ARG A 616 -14.82 -39.55 1.50
N PHE A 617 -14.86 -38.85 2.64
CA PHE A 617 -15.56 -37.57 2.73
C PHE A 617 -15.00 -36.56 1.73
N LYS A 618 -13.68 -36.42 1.65
CA LYS A 618 -13.02 -35.50 0.68
C LYS A 618 -13.28 -35.87 -0.77
N ASP A 619 -13.28 -37.16 -1.09
CA ASP A 619 -13.53 -37.63 -2.45
C ASP A 619 -15.00 -37.37 -2.85
N THR A 620 -15.93 -37.50 -1.90
CA THR A 620 -17.34 -37.14 -2.08
C THR A 620 -17.55 -35.64 -2.30
N VAL A 621 -16.88 -34.80 -1.50
CA VAL A 621 -16.89 -33.34 -1.64
C VAL A 621 -16.48 -32.98 -3.07
N PHE A 622 -15.33 -33.49 -3.53
CA PHE A 622 -14.82 -33.23 -4.88
C PHE A 622 -15.79 -33.69 -5.99
N ALA A 623 -16.43 -34.86 -5.82
CA ALA A 623 -17.41 -35.36 -6.78
C ALA A 623 -18.69 -34.51 -6.83
N SER A 624 -19.13 -33.98 -5.70
CA SER A 624 -20.43 -33.31 -5.52
C SER A 624 -20.39 -31.81 -5.82
N GLN A 625 -19.20 -31.17 -5.79
CA GLN A 625 -18.99 -29.76 -6.14
C GLN A 625 -19.65 -29.35 -7.46
N ARG A 626 -19.48 -30.16 -8.52
CA ARG A 626 -20.04 -29.86 -9.85
C ARG A 626 -21.56 -29.93 -9.88
N ILE A 627 -22.18 -30.67 -8.98
CA ILE A 627 -23.64 -30.83 -8.89
C ILE A 627 -24.23 -29.65 -8.14
N LEU A 628 -23.64 -29.27 -7.00
CA LEU A 628 -24.01 -28.08 -6.23
C LEU A 628 -23.75 -26.76 -6.98
N THR A 629 -22.97 -26.76 -8.06
CA THR A 629 -22.84 -25.56 -8.90
C THR A 629 -23.93 -25.46 -9.97
N ARG A 630 -24.61 -26.58 -10.30
CA ARG A 630 -25.65 -26.61 -11.36
C ARG A 630 -26.94 -25.94 -10.95
N TYR A 631 -27.30 -25.89 -9.66
CA TYR A 631 -28.57 -25.27 -9.25
C TYR A 631 -28.63 -23.80 -9.70
N ARG A 632 -27.51 -23.05 -9.72
CA ARG A 632 -27.46 -21.65 -10.20
C ARG A 632 -27.90 -21.50 -11.66
N LEU A 633 -27.70 -22.53 -12.49
CA LEU A 633 -28.12 -22.54 -13.88
C LEU A 633 -29.61 -22.89 -14.03
N LEU A 634 -30.14 -23.70 -13.10
CA LEU A 634 -31.52 -24.19 -13.15
C LEU A 634 -32.49 -23.26 -12.42
N PHE A 635 -32.01 -22.61 -11.36
CA PHE A 635 -32.79 -21.90 -10.34
C PHE A 635 -32.07 -20.59 -9.92
N PRO A 636 -31.85 -19.64 -10.86
CA PRO A 636 -31.08 -18.43 -10.60
C PRO A 636 -31.76 -17.45 -9.62
N GLU A 637 -33.08 -17.58 -9.45
CA GLU A 637 -33.95 -16.73 -8.61
C GLU A 637 -34.19 -17.31 -7.21
N TYR A 638 -33.36 -18.25 -6.75
CA TYR A 638 -33.48 -18.85 -5.42
C TYR A 638 -32.21 -18.60 -4.58
N THR A 639 -32.36 -18.77 -3.25
CA THR A 639 -31.27 -18.63 -2.27
C THR A 639 -30.06 -19.52 -2.60
N ASP A 640 -28.87 -19.20 -2.09
CA ASP A 640 -27.66 -19.97 -2.41
C ASP A 640 -27.70 -21.38 -1.80
N HIS A 641 -27.65 -22.40 -2.66
CA HIS A 641 -27.50 -23.82 -2.27
C HIS A 641 -26.17 -24.36 -2.83
N SER A 642 -25.12 -23.52 -2.83
CA SER A 642 -23.80 -23.88 -3.36
C SER A 642 -22.95 -24.58 -2.31
N GLU A 643 -21.74 -25.00 -2.70
CA GLU A 643 -20.74 -25.49 -1.76
C GLU A 643 -20.48 -24.52 -0.59
N LEU A 644 -20.57 -23.20 -0.83
CA LEU A 644 -20.39 -22.19 0.22
C LEU A 644 -21.46 -22.31 1.31
N HIS A 645 -22.72 -22.58 0.95
CA HIS A 645 -23.78 -22.84 1.90
C HIS A 645 -23.51 -24.11 2.71
N SER A 646 -23.16 -25.22 2.05
CA SER A 646 -22.83 -26.47 2.75
C SER A 646 -21.69 -26.31 3.76
N LEU A 647 -20.66 -25.52 3.42
CA LEU A 647 -19.56 -25.20 4.35
C LEU A 647 -20.03 -24.34 5.54
N THR A 648 -20.97 -23.42 5.30
CA THR A 648 -21.57 -22.58 6.36
C THR A 648 -22.43 -23.40 7.32
N VAL A 649 -23.14 -24.41 6.81
CA VAL A 649 -23.89 -25.39 7.62
C VAL A 649 -22.94 -26.22 8.49
N ILE A 650 -21.80 -26.67 7.93
CA ILE A 650 -20.76 -27.38 8.68
C ILE A 650 -20.18 -26.50 9.80
N ASP A 651 -19.87 -25.24 9.52
CA ASP A 651 -19.39 -24.29 10.53
C ASP A 651 -20.43 -24.09 11.65
N SER A 652 -21.69 -23.89 11.28
CA SER A 652 -22.79 -23.76 12.23
C SER A 652 -22.91 -25.00 13.11
N CYS A 653 -22.79 -26.21 12.54
CA CYS A 653 -22.74 -27.46 13.32
C CYS A 653 -21.55 -27.49 14.28
N ASN A 654 -20.32 -27.13 13.84
CA ASN A 654 -19.15 -27.08 14.71
C ASN A 654 -19.40 -26.22 15.95
N ARG A 655 -20.01 -25.05 15.74
CA ARG A 655 -20.23 -24.08 16.81
C ARG A 655 -21.42 -24.47 17.71
N ILE A 656 -22.49 -25.05 17.16
CA ILE A 656 -23.66 -25.52 17.96
C ILE A 656 -23.27 -26.69 18.86
N ILE A 657 -22.50 -27.65 18.35
CA ILE A 657 -22.05 -28.82 19.12
C ILE A 657 -21.07 -28.36 20.21
N GLY A 658 -20.06 -27.57 19.82
CA GLY A 658 -18.98 -27.12 20.69
C GLY A 658 -17.98 -28.23 21.03
N ARG A 659 -16.78 -27.84 21.48
CA ARG A 659 -15.65 -28.78 21.71
C ARG A 659 -16.00 -29.94 22.64
N ASP A 660 -16.65 -29.66 23.77
CA ASP A 660 -16.97 -30.66 24.80
C ASP A 660 -17.90 -31.79 24.32
N GLN A 661 -18.72 -31.53 23.30
CA GLN A 661 -19.63 -32.53 22.74
C GLN A 661 -19.08 -33.20 21.49
N ILE A 662 -18.25 -32.52 20.68
CA ILE A 662 -17.56 -33.14 19.54
C ILE A 662 -16.67 -34.30 20.02
N ASP A 663 -16.03 -34.18 21.18
CA ASP A 663 -15.22 -35.24 21.76
C ASP A 663 -15.99 -36.50 22.17
N LYS A 664 -17.33 -36.42 22.28
CA LYS A 664 -18.20 -37.56 22.57
C LYS A 664 -18.66 -38.30 21.32
N LEU A 665 -18.56 -37.69 20.14
CA LEU A 665 -18.97 -38.30 18.88
C LEU A 665 -17.92 -39.30 18.39
N ASN A 666 -18.39 -40.43 17.86
CA ASN A 666 -17.51 -41.40 17.20
C ASN A 666 -17.22 -41.02 15.73
N ALA A 667 -16.27 -41.71 15.10
CA ALA A 667 -15.85 -41.40 13.72
C ALA A 667 -17.01 -41.48 12.72
N ASP A 668 -17.89 -42.47 12.85
CA ASP A 668 -19.01 -42.65 11.94
C ASP A 668 -20.08 -41.58 12.11
N GLU A 669 -20.37 -41.15 13.35
CA GLU A 669 -21.28 -40.03 13.61
C GLU A 669 -20.79 -38.73 12.98
N ILE A 670 -19.49 -38.45 13.08
CA ILE A 670 -18.87 -37.26 12.48
C ILE A 670 -18.86 -37.37 10.95
N PHE A 671 -18.50 -38.53 10.40
CA PHE A 671 -18.52 -38.78 8.96
C PHE A 671 -19.93 -38.61 8.39
N VAL A 672 -20.94 -39.21 9.01
CA VAL A 672 -22.32 -39.14 8.57
C VAL A 672 -22.86 -37.70 8.67
N LEU A 673 -22.52 -36.96 9.73
CA LEU A 673 -22.90 -35.55 9.85
C LEU A 673 -22.27 -34.70 8.73
N LEU A 674 -20.96 -34.83 8.50
CA LEU A 674 -20.25 -34.08 7.45
C LEU A 674 -20.79 -34.40 6.05
N MET A 675 -21.02 -35.68 5.75
CA MET A 675 -21.62 -36.13 4.50
C MET A 675 -23.03 -35.59 4.32
N ALA A 676 -23.86 -35.62 5.37
CA ALA A 676 -25.22 -35.08 5.30
C ALA A 676 -25.23 -33.55 5.14
N CYS A 677 -24.36 -32.81 5.82
CA CYS A 677 -24.22 -31.36 5.61
C CYS A 677 -23.81 -31.02 4.17
N TYR A 678 -23.00 -31.85 3.52
CA TYR A 678 -22.61 -31.62 2.13
C TYR A 678 -23.68 -32.07 1.11
N LEU A 679 -24.48 -33.08 1.44
CA LEU A 679 -25.42 -33.71 0.51
C LEU A 679 -26.88 -33.28 0.69
N HIS A 680 -27.25 -32.57 1.77
CA HIS A 680 -28.65 -32.24 2.08
C HIS A 680 -29.39 -31.47 0.98
N ASP A 681 -28.67 -30.67 0.19
CA ASP A 681 -29.23 -29.82 -0.86
C ASP A 681 -28.97 -30.29 -2.29
N VAL A 682 -28.34 -31.45 -2.48
CA VAL A 682 -28.00 -31.95 -3.82
C VAL A 682 -29.24 -32.18 -4.69
N GLY A 683 -30.41 -32.37 -4.07
CA GLY A 683 -31.72 -32.40 -4.72
C GLY A 683 -32.07 -31.12 -5.50
N MET A 684 -31.51 -29.96 -5.14
CA MET A 684 -31.65 -28.71 -5.91
C MET A 684 -30.85 -28.73 -7.22
N GLY A 685 -29.86 -29.62 -7.36
CA GLY A 685 -29.07 -29.82 -8.58
C GLY A 685 -29.46 -31.07 -9.36
N ILE A 686 -30.65 -31.64 -9.12
CA ILE A 686 -31.09 -32.91 -9.68
C ILE A 686 -31.11 -32.90 -11.21
N SER A 687 -30.66 -33.99 -11.84
CA SER A 687 -30.72 -34.12 -13.30
C SER A 687 -32.15 -34.39 -13.78
N GLU A 688 -32.48 -33.99 -15.02
CA GLU A 688 -33.79 -34.28 -15.64
C GLU A 688 -34.16 -35.77 -15.57
N LYS A 689 -33.17 -36.64 -15.80
CA LYS A 689 -33.35 -38.09 -15.73
C LYS A 689 -33.71 -38.55 -14.32
N ASP A 690 -33.01 -38.06 -13.29
CA ASP A 690 -33.26 -38.43 -11.90
C ASP A 690 -34.59 -37.86 -11.38
N TYR A 691 -34.98 -36.68 -11.88
CA TYR A 691 -36.28 -36.08 -11.62
C TYR A 691 -37.42 -36.97 -12.13
N ASP A 692 -37.35 -37.38 -13.40
CA ASP A 692 -38.39 -38.23 -14.03
C ASP A 692 -38.55 -39.59 -13.34
N GLU A 693 -37.47 -40.15 -12.79
CA GLU A 693 -37.51 -41.43 -12.09
C GLU A 693 -38.19 -41.37 -10.70
N CYS A 694 -38.29 -40.18 -10.09
CA CYS A 694 -38.73 -40.04 -8.69
C CYS A 694 -39.99 -39.17 -8.51
N LYS A 695 -40.32 -38.30 -9.47
CA LYS A 695 -41.44 -37.33 -9.36
C LYS A 695 -42.81 -37.97 -9.06
N GLU A 696 -43.13 -39.12 -9.65
CA GLU A 696 -44.39 -39.82 -9.39
C GLU A 696 -44.48 -40.36 -7.95
N LYS A 697 -43.35 -40.83 -7.39
CA LYS A 697 -43.27 -41.34 -6.01
C LYS A 697 -43.44 -40.24 -4.97
N LEU A 698 -43.10 -39.00 -5.34
CA LEU A 698 -43.24 -37.81 -4.50
C LEU A 698 -44.60 -37.10 -4.71
N GLY A 699 -45.50 -37.69 -5.49
CA GLY A 699 -46.87 -37.18 -5.64
C GLY A 699 -46.96 -35.92 -6.50
N GLU A 700 -46.14 -35.78 -7.55
CA GLU A 700 -46.12 -34.63 -8.47
C GLU A 700 -47.53 -34.19 -8.90
N LYS A 701 -48.38 -35.15 -9.26
CA LYS A 701 -49.76 -34.88 -9.68
C LYS A 701 -50.60 -34.27 -8.56
N GLU A 702 -50.53 -34.83 -7.36
CA GLU A 702 -51.26 -34.33 -6.19
C GLU A 702 -50.76 -32.93 -5.77
N TYR A 703 -49.46 -32.67 -5.92
CA TYR A 703 -48.88 -31.36 -5.65
C TYR A 703 -49.40 -30.29 -6.60
N PHE A 704 -49.37 -30.53 -7.92
CA PHE A 704 -49.88 -29.57 -8.91
C PHE A 704 -51.40 -29.43 -8.87
N ASP A 705 -52.14 -30.49 -8.52
CA ASP A 705 -53.58 -30.42 -8.30
C ASP A 705 -53.94 -29.55 -7.08
N SER A 706 -53.09 -29.53 -6.05
CA SER A 706 -53.28 -28.73 -4.83
C SER A 706 -52.66 -27.32 -4.89
N HIS A 707 -51.76 -27.06 -5.84
CA HIS A 707 -51.09 -25.77 -6.03
C HIS A 707 -51.22 -25.28 -7.50
N PRO A 708 -52.41 -24.79 -7.91
CA PRO A 708 -52.63 -24.31 -9.27
C PRO A 708 -51.68 -23.16 -9.62
N GLY A 709 -50.86 -23.32 -10.66
CA GLY A 709 -49.89 -22.32 -11.10
C GLY A 709 -48.46 -22.53 -10.60
N ALA A 710 -48.22 -23.51 -9.73
CA ALA A 710 -46.86 -23.87 -9.32
C ALA A 710 -46.03 -24.40 -10.50
N THR A 711 -44.73 -24.12 -10.49
CA THR A 711 -43.78 -24.57 -11.50
C THR A 711 -43.06 -25.85 -11.06
N LYS A 712 -42.33 -26.48 -12.00
CA LYS A 712 -41.40 -27.56 -11.67
C LYS A 712 -40.37 -27.14 -10.62
N ALA A 713 -39.91 -25.89 -10.66
CA ALA A 713 -38.96 -25.35 -9.70
C ALA A 713 -39.55 -25.35 -8.28
N ASP A 714 -40.82 -24.97 -8.14
CA ASP A 714 -41.52 -24.97 -6.85
C ASP A 714 -41.70 -26.37 -6.28
N PHE A 715 -41.98 -27.35 -7.15
CA PHE A 715 -42.04 -28.76 -6.75
C PHE A 715 -40.66 -29.28 -6.30
N VAL A 716 -39.62 -29.04 -7.10
CA VAL A 716 -38.24 -29.44 -6.74
C VAL A 716 -37.82 -28.79 -5.43
N ARG A 717 -38.03 -27.48 -5.27
CA ARG A 717 -37.75 -26.76 -4.02
C ARG A 717 -38.57 -27.31 -2.85
N THR A 718 -39.81 -27.74 -3.05
CA THR A 718 -40.65 -28.27 -1.96
C THR A 718 -40.19 -29.64 -1.48
N TYR A 719 -39.66 -30.46 -2.39
CA TYR A 719 -39.27 -31.84 -2.09
C TYR A 719 -37.75 -32.10 -2.23
N HIS A 720 -36.92 -31.06 -2.27
CA HIS A 720 -35.47 -31.19 -2.49
C HIS A 720 -34.80 -32.09 -1.44
N ASN A 721 -35.26 -32.07 -0.19
CA ASN A 721 -34.79 -32.95 0.87
C ASN A 721 -35.02 -34.44 0.54
N ASP A 722 -36.16 -34.79 -0.07
CA ASP A 722 -36.47 -36.16 -0.49
C ASP A 722 -35.74 -36.54 -1.79
N PHE A 723 -35.56 -35.58 -2.70
CA PHE A 723 -34.69 -35.74 -3.87
C PHE A 723 -33.23 -35.99 -3.49
N SER A 724 -32.69 -35.26 -2.51
CA SER A 724 -31.36 -35.50 -1.93
C SER A 724 -31.28 -36.91 -1.33
N GLY A 725 -32.32 -37.34 -0.61
CA GLY A 725 -32.40 -38.71 -0.09
C GLY A 725 -32.37 -39.78 -1.18
N TYR A 726 -33.10 -39.57 -2.28
CA TYR A 726 -33.08 -40.48 -3.43
C TYR A 726 -31.72 -40.48 -4.13
N PHE A 727 -31.08 -39.32 -4.26
CA PHE A 727 -29.75 -39.18 -4.83
C PHE A 727 -28.70 -39.96 -4.02
N ILE A 728 -28.73 -39.82 -2.69
CA ILE A 728 -27.83 -40.56 -1.78
C ILE A 728 -28.01 -42.07 -1.94
N ASP A 729 -29.25 -42.57 -1.97
CA ASP A 729 -29.52 -44.00 -2.16
C ASP A 729 -29.02 -44.52 -3.51
N LYS A 730 -29.26 -43.76 -4.59
CA LYS A 730 -28.94 -44.16 -5.97
C LYS A 730 -27.43 -44.16 -6.22
N TYR A 731 -26.72 -43.18 -5.68
CA TYR A 731 -25.31 -42.94 -5.97
C TYR A 731 -24.38 -43.31 -4.80
N ALA A 732 -24.86 -44.04 -3.78
CA ALA A 732 -24.07 -44.41 -2.60
C ALA A 732 -22.71 -45.05 -2.94
N GLU A 733 -22.67 -45.94 -3.95
CA GLU A 733 -21.42 -46.58 -4.40
C GLU A 733 -20.45 -45.58 -5.06
N VAL A 734 -20.99 -44.60 -5.80
CA VAL A 734 -20.20 -43.56 -6.49
C VAL A 734 -19.69 -42.51 -5.51
N LEU A 735 -20.46 -42.24 -4.45
CA LEU A 735 -20.10 -41.36 -3.34
C LEU A 735 -19.21 -42.07 -2.30
N GLU A 736 -18.69 -43.25 -2.62
CA GLU A 736 -17.82 -44.06 -1.76
C GLU A 736 -18.36 -44.30 -0.33
N ILE A 737 -19.69 -44.31 -0.16
CA ILE A 737 -20.32 -44.50 1.15
C ILE A 737 -20.04 -45.93 1.65
N PRO A 738 -19.49 -46.13 2.87
CA PRO A 738 -18.93 -47.40 3.29
C PRO A 738 -19.91 -48.59 3.30
N THR A 739 -21.13 -48.38 3.80
CA THR A 739 -22.15 -49.44 3.92
C THR A 739 -23.55 -48.89 3.64
N ARG A 740 -24.52 -49.80 3.45
CA ARG A 740 -25.94 -49.42 3.25
C ARG A 740 -26.52 -48.73 4.49
N GLU A 741 -26.06 -49.08 5.67
CA GLU A 741 -26.45 -48.46 6.93
C GLU A 741 -25.92 -47.01 7.02
N HIS A 742 -24.70 -46.74 6.54
CA HIS A 742 -24.21 -45.37 6.41
C HIS A 742 -25.06 -44.56 5.41
N ALA A 743 -25.38 -45.14 4.26
CA ALA A 743 -26.23 -44.48 3.26
C ALA A 743 -27.61 -44.16 3.84
N PHE A 744 -28.22 -45.07 4.59
CA PHE A 744 -29.48 -44.84 5.30
C PHE A 744 -29.35 -43.69 6.31
N ALA A 745 -28.32 -43.70 7.15
CA ALA A 745 -28.10 -42.66 8.14
C ALA A 745 -27.90 -41.27 7.50
N ILE A 746 -27.03 -41.17 6.49
CA ILE A 746 -26.78 -39.93 5.73
C ILE A 746 -28.07 -39.44 5.07
N LYS A 747 -28.85 -40.35 4.47
CA LYS A 747 -30.16 -40.04 3.88
C LYS A 747 -31.13 -39.48 4.91
N GLN A 748 -31.33 -40.14 6.05
CA GLN A 748 -32.32 -39.70 7.03
C GLN A 748 -31.94 -38.37 7.65
N ILE A 749 -30.66 -38.15 7.95
CA ILE A 749 -30.16 -36.88 8.48
C ILE A 749 -30.29 -35.77 7.43
N SER A 750 -29.96 -36.06 6.16
CA SER A 750 -30.16 -35.13 5.04
C SER A 750 -31.63 -34.77 4.85
N ARG A 751 -32.56 -35.73 4.92
CA ARG A 751 -34.01 -35.46 4.89
C ARG A 751 -34.48 -34.71 6.14
N GLY A 752 -33.78 -34.95 7.24
CA GLY A 752 -34.01 -34.41 8.57
C GLY A 752 -33.83 -32.91 8.69
N HIS A 753 -33.21 -32.22 7.74
CA HIS A 753 -33.10 -30.76 7.81
C HIS A 753 -34.45 -30.04 7.61
N ARG A 754 -35.49 -30.73 7.08
CA ARG A 754 -36.80 -30.13 6.76
C ARG A 754 -37.98 -30.78 7.51
N LYS A 755 -39.17 -30.88 6.90
CA LYS A 755 -40.47 -31.17 7.55
C LYS A 755 -40.65 -32.60 8.13
N THR A 756 -39.60 -33.37 8.38
CA THR A 756 -39.72 -34.73 8.95
C THR A 756 -39.91 -34.70 10.46
N ASP A 757 -40.56 -35.73 11.01
CA ASP A 757 -40.72 -35.88 12.47
C ASP A 757 -39.52 -36.63 13.07
N LEU A 758 -38.62 -35.88 13.70
CA LEU A 758 -37.44 -36.41 14.40
C LEU A 758 -37.80 -37.19 15.68
N LEU A 759 -39.08 -37.21 16.09
CA LEU A 759 -39.56 -38.04 17.20
C LEU A 759 -39.97 -39.46 16.76
N ASP A 760 -40.10 -39.72 15.45
CA ASP A 760 -40.42 -41.06 14.96
C ASP A 760 -39.23 -42.02 15.16
N GLU A 761 -39.40 -42.98 16.06
CA GLU A 761 -38.33 -43.93 16.40
C GLU A 761 -37.99 -44.89 15.26
N ASN A 762 -38.88 -45.06 14.28
CA ASN A 762 -38.66 -45.93 13.13
C ASN A 762 -37.79 -45.24 12.06
N GLU A 763 -37.99 -43.93 11.86
CA GLU A 763 -37.20 -43.15 10.89
C GLU A 763 -35.91 -42.60 11.50
N TYR A 764 -35.94 -42.20 12.78
CA TYR A 764 -34.83 -41.58 13.51
C TYR A 764 -34.50 -42.33 14.82
N PRO A 765 -34.05 -43.60 14.76
CA PRO A 765 -33.57 -44.32 15.94
C PRO A 765 -32.38 -43.63 16.61
N SER A 766 -32.40 -43.57 17.95
CA SER A 766 -31.34 -42.94 18.76
C SER A 766 -30.06 -43.78 18.89
N ASP A 767 -30.15 -45.08 18.65
CA ASP A 767 -29.06 -46.06 18.79
C ASP A 767 -28.88 -46.87 17.49
N TYR A 768 -28.90 -46.20 16.34
CA TYR A 768 -28.80 -46.86 15.04
C TYR A 768 -27.45 -47.57 14.88
N ARG A 769 -27.45 -48.90 14.83
CA ARG A 769 -26.23 -49.72 14.81
C ARG A 769 -25.68 -49.92 13.41
N LEU A 770 -24.40 -49.64 13.26
CA LEU A 770 -23.61 -49.93 12.06
C LEU A 770 -22.99 -51.35 12.10
N PRO A 771 -22.59 -51.91 10.94
CA PRO A 771 -21.95 -53.23 10.88
C PRO A 771 -20.64 -53.36 11.67
N ASN A 772 -19.95 -52.24 11.89
CA ASN A 772 -18.71 -52.18 12.68
C ASN A 772 -18.97 -52.17 14.21
N GLY A 773 -20.23 -52.15 14.65
CA GLY A 773 -20.64 -52.14 16.05
C GLY A 773 -20.83 -50.73 16.65
N ASN A 774 -20.48 -49.67 15.93
CA ASN A 774 -20.73 -48.30 16.36
C ASN A 774 -22.22 -47.94 16.24
N THR A 775 -22.65 -46.96 17.03
CA THR A 775 -24.03 -46.45 17.01
C THR A 775 -24.04 -45.00 16.56
N ILE A 776 -25.07 -44.62 15.80
CA ILE A 776 -25.31 -43.23 15.38
C ILE A 776 -26.60 -42.72 16.03
N CYS A 777 -26.52 -41.55 16.68
CA CYS A 777 -27.69 -40.85 17.16
C CYS A 777 -28.35 -40.01 16.05
N LEU A 778 -29.16 -40.64 15.20
CA LEU A 778 -29.85 -39.96 14.09
C LEU A 778 -30.68 -38.73 14.49
N PRO A 779 -31.50 -38.73 15.58
CA PRO A 779 -32.31 -37.57 15.92
C PRO A 779 -31.46 -36.36 16.36
N TYR A 780 -30.29 -36.60 16.96
CA TYR A 780 -29.36 -35.52 17.32
C TYR A 780 -28.72 -34.89 16.08
N LEU A 781 -28.13 -35.71 15.20
CA LEU A 781 -27.47 -35.21 14.00
C LEU A 781 -28.45 -34.52 13.04
N ALA A 782 -29.67 -35.04 12.90
CA ALA A 782 -30.73 -34.40 12.11
C ALA A 782 -31.17 -33.06 12.69
N ALA A 783 -31.27 -32.95 14.02
CA ALA A 783 -31.59 -31.69 14.69
C ALA A 783 -30.50 -30.62 14.49
N LEU A 784 -29.23 -31.02 14.43
CA LEU A 784 -28.11 -30.10 14.16
C LEU A 784 -28.19 -29.50 12.76
N ILE A 785 -28.38 -30.32 11.72
CA ILE A 785 -28.50 -29.80 10.34
C ILE A 785 -29.74 -28.92 10.21
N ARG A 786 -30.89 -29.35 10.76
CA ARG A 786 -32.13 -28.55 10.76
C ARG A 786 -31.92 -27.16 11.36
N LEU A 787 -31.17 -27.06 12.47
CA LEU A 787 -30.88 -25.77 13.08
C LEU A 787 -29.85 -24.96 12.30
N SER A 788 -28.77 -25.60 11.83
CA SER A 788 -27.72 -24.94 11.06
C SER A 788 -28.24 -24.36 9.75
N ASP A 789 -29.13 -25.07 9.06
CA ASP A 789 -29.79 -24.58 7.85
C ASP A 789 -30.78 -23.43 8.16
N GLU A 790 -31.63 -23.60 9.18
CA GLU A 790 -32.61 -22.58 9.57
C GLU A 790 -31.96 -21.25 10.00
N ILE A 791 -30.78 -21.26 10.61
CA ILE A 791 -30.09 -20.03 11.02
C ILE A 791 -29.31 -19.36 9.88
N ASP A 792 -29.17 -20.00 8.74
CA ASP A 792 -28.38 -19.51 7.62
C ASP A 792 -29.20 -18.55 6.73
N VAL A 793 -29.62 -17.42 7.30
CA VAL A 793 -30.59 -16.49 6.68
C VAL A 793 -29.98 -15.16 6.21
N VAL A 794 -28.65 -15.04 6.16
CA VAL A 794 -27.97 -13.77 5.85
C VAL A 794 -27.99 -13.48 4.34
N ALA A 795 -28.48 -12.29 3.95
CA ALA A 795 -28.65 -11.92 2.53
C ALA A 795 -27.36 -11.88 1.70
N THR A 796 -26.20 -11.68 2.33
CA THR A 796 -24.86 -11.58 1.69
C THR A 796 -24.51 -12.67 0.70
N ARG A 797 -25.08 -13.86 0.90
CA ARG A 797 -24.67 -15.09 0.22
C ARG A 797 -25.53 -15.40 -1.00
N ASN A 798 -26.67 -14.73 -1.11
CA ASN A 798 -27.68 -14.98 -2.13
C ASN A 798 -27.37 -14.20 -3.42
N PRO A 799 -27.73 -14.73 -4.61
CA PRO A 799 -27.53 -14.03 -5.88
C PRO A 799 -28.10 -12.61 -5.90
N LEU A 800 -27.35 -11.65 -6.45
CA LEU A 800 -27.77 -10.23 -6.59
C LEU A 800 -29.11 -10.06 -7.32
N VAL A 801 -29.46 -11.00 -8.21
CA VAL A 801 -30.74 -11.04 -8.95
C VAL A 801 -31.96 -11.09 -8.01
N LEU A 802 -31.84 -11.71 -6.83
CA LEU A 802 -32.91 -11.75 -5.84
C LEU A 802 -33.26 -10.37 -5.27
N TYR A 803 -32.35 -9.41 -5.36
CA TYR A 803 -32.47 -8.09 -4.75
C TYR A 803 -32.70 -6.98 -5.78
N ASP A 804 -32.78 -7.33 -7.07
CA ASP A 804 -33.15 -6.42 -8.15
C ASP A 804 -34.69 -6.40 -8.28
N ILE A 805 -35.32 -5.58 -7.43
CA ILE A 805 -36.79 -5.50 -7.32
C ILE A 805 -37.44 -5.12 -8.66
N ASP A 806 -36.72 -4.42 -9.54
CA ASP A 806 -37.20 -4.00 -10.86
C ASP A 806 -37.35 -5.18 -11.84
N LEU A 807 -36.77 -6.35 -11.53
CA LEU A 807 -36.88 -7.60 -12.30
C LEU A 807 -37.99 -8.54 -11.79
N LEU A 808 -38.49 -8.33 -10.57
CA LEU A 808 -39.49 -9.20 -9.94
C LEU A 808 -40.90 -8.72 -10.26
N THR A 809 -41.79 -9.62 -10.69
CA THR A 809 -43.18 -9.30 -11.04
C THR A 809 -44.22 -9.73 -9.99
N ASP A 810 -43.84 -10.57 -9.03
CA ASP A 810 -44.72 -11.06 -7.96
C ASP A 810 -44.54 -10.24 -6.67
N GLU A 811 -45.62 -9.63 -6.16
CA GLU A 811 -45.62 -8.83 -4.94
C GLU A 811 -45.18 -9.63 -3.71
N VAL A 812 -45.45 -10.94 -3.65
CA VAL A 812 -45.07 -11.82 -2.53
C VAL A 812 -43.56 -12.06 -2.52
N GLU A 813 -42.96 -12.29 -3.70
CA GLU A 813 -41.51 -12.48 -3.83
C GLU A 813 -40.73 -11.20 -3.54
N ILE A 814 -41.27 -10.04 -3.93
CA ILE A 814 -40.68 -8.73 -3.60
C ILE A 814 -40.61 -8.55 -2.09
N VAL A 815 -41.68 -8.86 -1.36
CA VAL A 815 -41.71 -8.73 0.11
C VAL A 815 -40.78 -9.74 0.78
N GLU A 816 -40.73 -11.00 0.32
CA GLU A 816 -39.79 -12.00 0.83
C GLU A 816 -38.32 -11.60 0.61
N ASN A 817 -37.97 -11.12 -0.58
CA ASN A 817 -36.62 -10.71 -0.90
C ASN A 817 -36.21 -9.45 -0.13
N LYS A 818 -37.12 -8.48 0.07
CA LYS A 818 -36.90 -7.34 0.95
C LYS A 818 -36.64 -7.76 2.40
N LYS A 819 -37.38 -8.76 2.91
CA LYS A 819 -37.15 -9.31 4.26
C LYS A 819 -35.76 -9.90 4.40
N LEU A 820 -35.35 -10.74 3.45
CA LEU A 820 -34.01 -11.32 3.46
C LEU A 820 -32.93 -10.22 3.38
N ASN A 821 -33.07 -9.23 2.50
CA ASN A 821 -32.13 -8.12 2.34
C ASN A 821 -31.96 -7.27 3.62
N ALA A 822 -33.01 -7.15 4.42
CA ALA A 822 -32.97 -6.44 5.69
C ALA A 822 -32.10 -7.17 6.74
N ILE A 823 -31.85 -8.47 6.60
CA ILE A 823 -31.03 -9.26 7.54
C ILE A 823 -29.55 -8.99 7.25
N LYS A 824 -28.85 -8.36 8.21
CA LYS A 824 -27.44 -7.98 8.08
C LYS A 824 -26.46 -8.93 8.72
N ASN A 825 -26.87 -9.65 9.77
CA ASN A 825 -26.00 -10.56 10.50
C ASN A 825 -26.81 -11.61 11.26
N MET A 826 -26.25 -12.81 11.38
CA MET A 826 -26.70 -13.84 12.31
C MET A 826 -25.55 -14.22 13.25
N ALA A 827 -25.63 -13.78 14.50
CA ALA A 827 -24.60 -14.06 15.49
C ALA A 827 -25.05 -15.16 16.46
N MET A 828 -24.20 -16.15 16.69
CA MET A 828 -24.43 -17.17 17.70
C MET A 828 -23.65 -16.86 18.98
N THR A 829 -24.37 -16.77 20.10
CA THR A 829 -23.81 -16.61 21.44
C THR A 829 -23.99 -17.91 22.24
N GLY A 830 -23.39 -18.01 23.42
CA GLY A 830 -23.50 -19.19 24.27
C GLY A 830 -24.93 -19.54 24.75
N ASN A 831 -25.93 -18.66 24.57
CA ASN A 831 -27.31 -18.92 24.99
C ASN A 831 -28.39 -18.45 23.99
N ALA A 832 -28.01 -17.79 22.89
CA ALA A 832 -28.98 -17.27 21.93
C ALA A 832 -28.42 -17.14 20.51
N PHE A 833 -29.32 -17.24 19.53
CA PHE A 833 -29.10 -16.77 18.17
C PHE A 833 -29.60 -15.33 18.05
N VAL A 834 -28.79 -14.42 17.50
CA VAL A 834 -29.10 -13.00 17.40
C VAL A 834 -29.15 -12.61 15.92
N LEU A 835 -30.36 -12.45 15.42
CA LEU A 835 -30.65 -12.01 14.07
C LEU A 835 -30.69 -10.48 14.06
N SER A 836 -29.72 -9.88 13.38
CA SER A 836 -29.59 -8.43 13.32
C SER A 836 -30.07 -7.91 11.97
N TYR A 837 -30.93 -6.88 11.98
CA TYR A 837 -31.57 -6.37 10.78
C TYR A 837 -31.55 -4.84 10.70
N GLU A 838 -31.69 -4.32 9.48
CA GLU A 838 -31.77 -2.90 9.15
C GLU A 838 -32.91 -2.70 8.14
N SER A 839 -33.97 -2.03 8.57
CA SER A 839 -35.08 -1.60 7.71
C SER A 839 -35.90 -0.52 8.41
N ASP A 840 -36.41 0.44 7.64
CA ASP A 840 -37.35 1.46 8.08
C ASP A 840 -38.82 1.09 7.76
N GLU A 841 -39.05 -0.01 7.03
CA GLU A 841 -40.38 -0.49 6.65
C GLU A 841 -40.99 -1.38 7.76
N LYS A 842 -42.14 -0.97 8.31
CA LYS A 842 -42.83 -1.72 9.38
C LYS A 842 -43.26 -3.13 8.96
N GLU A 843 -43.67 -3.29 7.70
CA GLU A 843 -44.09 -4.58 7.15
C GLU A 843 -42.93 -5.60 7.14
N ILE A 844 -41.72 -5.14 6.86
CA ILE A 844 -40.50 -5.95 6.91
C ILE A 844 -40.14 -6.31 8.36
N GLU A 845 -40.26 -5.36 9.30
CA GLU A 845 -40.06 -5.64 10.72
C GLU A 845 -41.05 -6.70 11.26
N GLU A 846 -42.33 -6.62 10.89
CA GLU A 846 -43.34 -7.62 11.26
C GLU A 846 -43.05 -8.98 10.64
N GLY A 847 -42.63 -9.02 9.37
CA GLY A 847 -42.20 -10.24 8.70
C GLY A 847 -40.97 -10.89 9.35
N LEU A 848 -40.00 -10.09 9.81
CA LEU A 848 -38.82 -10.58 10.53
C LEU A 848 -39.17 -11.08 11.95
N LYS A 849 -40.17 -10.49 12.60
CA LYS A 849 -40.72 -11.03 13.87
C LYS A 849 -41.39 -12.39 13.65
N GLU A 850 -42.13 -12.56 12.56
CA GLU A 850 -42.71 -13.86 12.21
C GLU A 850 -41.61 -14.89 11.93
N MET A 851 -40.59 -14.52 11.14
CA MET A 851 -39.45 -15.38 10.83
C MET A 851 -38.71 -15.82 12.09
N THR A 852 -38.30 -14.89 12.95
CA THR A 852 -37.64 -15.23 14.23
C THR A 852 -38.54 -16.04 15.17
N GLY A 853 -39.86 -15.85 15.10
CA GLY A 853 -40.83 -16.71 15.79
C GLY A 853 -40.88 -18.14 15.26
N LYS A 854 -40.75 -18.35 13.94
CA LYS A 854 -40.60 -19.68 13.32
C LYS A 854 -39.29 -20.33 13.73
N MET A 855 -38.17 -19.60 13.65
CA MET A 855 -36.85 -20.07 14.08
C MET A 855 -36.84 -20.48 15.56
N GLN A 856 -37.53 -19.72 16.43
CA GLN A 856 -37.69 -20.08 17.84
C GLN A 856 -38.44 -21.41 18.01
N LYS A 857 -39.52 -21.65 17.24
CA LYS A 857 -40.24 -22.93 17.27
C LYS A 857 -39.36 -24.09 16.79
N THR A 858 -38.56 -23.89 15.73
CA THR A 858 -37.59 -24.89 15.25
C THR A 858 -36.54 -25.17 16.33
N LEU A 859 -36.01 -24.14 17.00
CA LEU A 859 -35.10 -24.28 18.14
C LEU A 859 -35.72 -25.07 19.29
N ASP A 860 -36.94 -24.72 19.71
CA ASP A 860 -37.62 -25.39 20.81
C ASP A 860 -37.93 -26.86 20.48
N TYR A 861 -38.32 -27.14 19.23
CA TYR A 861 -38.54 -28.50 18.74
C TYR A 861 -37.24 -29.32 18.74
N CYS A 862 -36.17 -28.83 18.12
CA CYS A 862 -34.89 -29.52 18.07
C CYS A 862 -34.33 -29.77 19.47
N ARG A 863 -34.46 -28.79 20.39
CA ARG A 863 -34.07 -28.98 21.80
C ARG A 863 -34.90 -30.06 22.49
N ALA A 864 -36.22 -30.06 22.31
CA ALA A 864 -37.08 -31.08 22.90
C ALA A 864 -36.78 -32.50 22.38
N VAL A 865 -36.44 -32.62 21.09
CA VAL A 865 -35.98 -33.89 20.50
C VAL A 865 -34.68 -34.33 21.15
N VAL A 866 -33.65 -33.46 21.14
CA VAL A 866 -32.32 -33.76 21.67
C VAL A 866 -32.35 -34.10 23.16
N ASP A 867 -33.04 -33.31 23.97
CA ASP A 867 -33.18 -33.51 25.42
C ASP A 867 -33.93 -34.81 25.79
N LYS A 868 -34.84 -35.28 24.91
CA LYS A 868 -35.63 -36.50 25.14
C LYS A 868 -34.97 -37.77 24.57
N ARG A 869 -34.18 -37.62 23.49
CA ARG A 869 -33.73 -38.73 22.64
C ARG A 869 -32.22 -38.99 22.68
N SER A 870 -31.44 -38.13 23.32
CA SER A 870 -29.98 -38.22 23.31
C SER A 870 -29.35 -37.71 24.62
N ASP A 871 -28.09 -38.07 24.86
CA ASP A 871 -27.30 -37.54 25.98
C ASP A 871 -26.56 -36.22 25.60
N PHE A 872 -26.86 -35.66 24.44
CA PHE A 872 -26.33 -34.39 23.96
C PHE A 872 -27.24 -33.23 24.34
N THR A 873 -26.76 -32.00 24.17
CA THR A 873 -27.47 -30.77 24.52
C THR A 873 -27.25 -29.68 23.46
N ILE A 874 -28.26 -28.84 23.26
CA ILE A 874 -28.14 -27.59 22.48
C ILE A 874 -28.19 -26.41 23.46
N SER A 875 -27.12 -25.61 23.49
CA SER A 875 -26.92 -24.57 24.50
C SER A 875 -27.80 -23.33 24.28
N GLN A 876 -28.12 -23.01 23.03
CA GLN A 876 -28.95 -21.87 22.66
C GLN A 876 -30.40 -22.08 23.11
N LYS A 877 -31.01 -21.07 23.73
CA LYS A 877 -32.39 -21.15 24.25
C LYS A 877 -33.34 -20.17 23.57
N LYS A 878 -32.82 -19.13 22.91
CA LYS A 878 -33.63 -18.05 22.37
C LYS A 878 -33.12 -17.58 21.01
N VAL A 879 -34.03 -17.14 20.15
CA VAL A 879 -33.76 -16.35 18.94
C VAL A 879 -34.15 -14.91 19.23
N ILE A 880 -33.23 -13.97 19.02
CA ILE A 880 -33.38 -12.55 19.34
C ILE A 880 -33.32 -11.75 18.05
N LEU A 881 -34.36 -10.98 17.78
CA LEU A 881 -34.38 -9.99 16.71
C LEU A 881 -33.81 -8.65 17.22
N LYS A 882 -32.77 -8.13 16.57
CA LYS A 882 -32.09 -6.89 16.98
C LYS A 882 -32.00 -5.91 15.79
N ARG A 883 -32.55 -4.70 15.94
CA ARG A 883 -32.35 -3.62 14.97
C ARG A 883 -30.95 -3.01 15.16
N ILE A 884 -30.21 -2.81 14.07
CA ILE A 884 -28.90 -2.12 14.06
C ILE A 884 -29.10 -0.65 13.72
#